data_AF-A0A7Y3GYZ8-F1
#
_entry.id   AF-A0A7Y3GYZ8-F1
#
_cell.length_a   1.000
_cell.length_b   1.000
_cell.length_c   1.000
_cell.angle_alpha   90.00
_cell.angle_beta   90.00
_cell.angle_gamma   90.00
#
_symmetry.space_group_name_H-M   'P 1'
#
loop_
_entity.id
_entity.type
_entity.pdbx_description
1 polymer ?
#
loop_
_entity_poly.entity_id
_entity_poly.type
_entity_poly.pdbx_seq_one_letter_code
_entity_poly.pdbx_strand_id
1 'polypeptide(L)'
;MAVVGALVLTAVLVLSLVAKSLRSKGDIAIAIQYPQEFRGIFSIRVSRHRLPRRAVAEDSAAYDRASSRYEHNSVSRETQFHGIPSRHYFVLIEGTLEDTRTGERRHIAEEQQASVERGRVARLGFDLSPTECMVEVRVMRAGIPLPEARLAVTGKADSIRYARSGVFRLELEKGAHTLIVGGDGAVVEHTLEIESLETRQITLDVENHLELVFDGCPAAVEPYLLGDFERAGTALERAGDLKRGRVLSARSLLAKGDHDTAATQFVAAGRLFEAAQCYAEIGSFERAAALYQQAGDAAQAAELYNAAGDLFRAGRAYEEAGDLQSAEICYRDCEAIPKLIDVLEKRGECFEAGELCIDRQDKPRAARNLQQVNARHPSYERACRLLADLYVEDGKIELGLQRAEEIVSLEANAKGSADTFAWFGDILERCGQTDRALLAWEKVSEREPDREGVAERIDALRKRQSISRALGGSFSKGQGVGQEKRYELLAEIGRGGMGVVYRARDTRLGRIVALKRLPDNLKENPKAVQLFLREARSAAALNHPNIVTLHDVDEEDGVFFLTMEFLEGLTLSQILRKRGRLSTADVARLGIQAAAGLQYAHDRRIIHRDVKTANLLFTRDKVLKIMDFGLAKMLEEVRRAKTLVGGTPYYMSPEQVTGKGVDHRADLYSLGVTLFELGTGVVPFKEGDIMWHHRFTDAPDPRSRIADFDARLAALLLRTLQKDPARRPQSATEIAQELLAIAG
;
A
#
# COMPACT_ATOMS: atom_id res chain seq x y z
N MET A 1 109.50 -12.42 29.62
CA MET A 1 109.21 -12.22 28.17
C MET A 1 108.50 -13.42 27.53
N ALA A 2 108.93 -14.67 27.74
CA ALA A 2 108.30 -15.84 27.12
C ALA A 2 106.84 -16.12 27.57
N VAL A 3 106.52 -15.91 28.85
CA VAL A 3 105.16 -16.15 29.40
C VAL A 3 104.14 -15.11 28.91
N VAL A 4 104.58 -13.86 28.71
CA VAL A 4 103.73 -12.77 28.18
C VAL A 4 103.46 -12.97 26.69
N GLY A 5 104.44 -13.45 25.91
CA GLY A 5 104.26 -13.77 24.49
C GLY A 5 103.25 -14.90 24.24
N ALA A 6 103.25 -15.94 25.07
CA ALA A 6 102.28 -17.03 24.98
C ALA A 6 100.86 -16.56 25.32
N LEU A 7 100.68 -15.74 26.37
CA LEU A 7 99.38 -15.19 26.74
C LEU A 7 98.80 -14.24 25.69
N VAL A 8 99.63 -13.41 25.04
CA VAL A 8 99.20 -12.50 23.96
C VAL A 8 98.82 -13.26 22.70
N LEU A 9 99.59 -14.29 22.30
CA LEU A 9 99.27 -15.09 21.12
C LEU A 9 97.97 -15.88 21.33
N THR A 10 97.77 -16.44 22.52
CA THR A 10 96.53 -17.14 22.88
C THR A 10 95.35 -16.17 22.96
N ALA A 11 95.54 -14.96 23.52
CA ALA A 11 94.51 -13.93 23.54
C ALA A 11 94.14 -13.43 22.13
N VAL A 12 95.09 -13.27 21.21
CA VAL A 12 94.82 -12.87 19.82
C VAL A 12 94.15 -13.99 19.03
N LEU A 13 94.55 -15.26 19.23
CA LEU A 13 93.87 -16.41 18.62
C LEU A 13 92.45 -16.56 19.16
N VAL A 14 92.25 -16.43 20.47
CA VAL A 14 90.93 -16.44 21.12
C VAL A 14 90.11 -15.24 20.66
N LEU A 15 90.64 -14.02 20.58
CA LEU A 15 89.94 -12.84 20.03
C LEU A 15 89.63 -12.99 18.54
N SER A 16 90.47 -13.67 17.75
CA SER A 16 90.20 -13.93 16.32
C SER A 16 89.17 -15.04 16.11
N LEU A 17 89.17 -16.08 16.96
CA LEU A 17 88.14 -17.12 17.00
C LEU A 17 86.82 -16.58 17.56
N VAL A 18 86.87 -15.70 18.57
CA VAL A 18 85.72 -14.98 19.13
C VAL A 18 85.21 -13.94 18.13
N ALA A 19 86.06 -13.25 17.36
CA ALA A 19 85.65 -12.36 16.27
C ALA A 19 85.09 -13.11 15.04
N LYS A 20 85.57 -14.33 14.76
CA LYS A 20 84.94 -15.24 13.78
C LYS A 20 83.61 -15.81 14.30
N SER A 21 83.49 -16.06 15.61
CA SER A 21 82.28 -16.48 16.33
C SER A 21 81.26 -15.33 16.49
N LEU A 22 81.72 -14.08 16.46
CA LEU A 22 80.91 -12.86 16.51
C LEU A 22 80.43 -12.35 15.14
N ARG A 23 80.74 -13.03 14.02
CA ARG A 23 80.00 -12.82 12.77
C ARG A 23 78.64 -13.46 12.93
N SER A 24 77.75 -12.76 13.62
CA SER A 24 76.33 -13.05 13.64
C SER A 24 75.87 -13.27 12.20
N LYS A 25 75.44 -14.48 11.90
CA LYS A 25 74.78 -14.80 10.64
C LYS A 25 73.29 -14.86 10.91
N GLY A 26 72.51 -14.42 9.94
CA GLY A 26 71.09 -14.67 9.82
C GLY A 26 70.80 -15.16 8.41
N ASP A 27 69.53 -15.25 8.07
CA ASP A 27 69.09 -15.67 6.75
C ASP A 27 68.24 -14.57 6.11
N ILE A 28 68.12 -14.58 4.78
CA ILE A 28 67.15 -13.78 4.06
C ILE A 28 66.21 -14.74 3.35
N ALA A 29 64.93 -14.73 3.70
CA ALA A 29 63.88 -15.45 2.99
C ALA A 29 63.11 -14.48 2.11
N ILE A 30 62.85 -14.88 0.88
CA ILE A 30 62.21 -14.06 -0.14
C ILE A 30 61.02 -14.83 -0.68
N ALA A 31 59.86 -14.19 -0.64
CA ALA A 31 58.64 -14.66 -1.28
C ALA A 31 58.30 -13.73 -2.44
N ILE A 32 57.96 -14.31 -3.58
CA ILE A 32 57.50 -13.65 -4.79
C ILE A 32 56.06 -14.07 -5.03
N GLN A 33 55.17 -13.09 -5.00
CA GLN A 33 53.76 -13.27 -5.23
C GLN A 33 53.40 -12.73 -6.62
N TYR A 34 52.67 -13.53 -7.38
CA TYR A 34 51.97 -13.15 -8.61
C TYR A 34 50.81 -14.13 -8.80
N PRO A 35 49.78 -13.83 -9.60
CA PRO A 35 48.63 -14.70 -9.79
C PRO A 35 49.01 -16.08 -10.37
N GLN A 36 48.13 -17.09 -10.28
CA GLN A 36 48.44 -18.46 -10.71
C GLN A 36 48.54 -18.59 -12.24
N GLU A 37 47.85 -17.69 -12.94
CA GLU A 37 47.78 -17.57 -14.39
C GLU A 37 49.07 -16.99 -15.02
N PHE A 38 50.03 -16.55 -14.19
CA PHE A 38 51.35 -16.13 -14.67
C PHE A 38 52.43 -17.15 -14.33
N ARG A 39 53.39 -17.28 -15.23
CA ARG A 39 54.63 -18.04 -15.04
C ARG A 39 55.80 -17.07 -14.92
N GLY A 40 56.40 -17.02 -13.73
CA GLY A 40 57.56 -16.17 -13.45
C GLY A 40 58.86 -16.95 -13.33
N ILE A 41 59.93 -16.45 -13.94
CA ILE A 41 61.30 -16.96 -13.77
C ILE A 41 62.21 -15.77 -13.47
N PHE A 42 62.83 -15.79 -12.28
CA PHE A 42 63.61 -14.68 -11.76
C PHE A 42 65.02 -15.07 -11.30
N SER A 43 65.95 -14.13 -11.45
CA SER A 43 67.25 -14.10 -10.78
C SER A 43 67.16 -13.14 -9.60
N ILE A 44 67.60 -13.61 -8.44
CA ILE A 44 67.58 -12.83 -7.20
C ILE A 44 69.00 -12.65 -6.71
N ARG A 45 69.44 -11.40 -6.57
CA ARG A 45 70.80 -11.02 -6.18
C ARG A 45 70.80 -10.24 -4.87
N VAL A 46 71.56 -10.73 -3.90
CA VAL A 46 71.77 -10.10 -2.59
C VAL A 46 73.15 -9.44 -2.59
N SER A 47 73.19 -8.12 -2.45
CA SER A 47 74.44 -7.35 -2.49
C SER A 47 74.53 -6.34 -1.36
N ARG A 48 75.74 -5.99 -0.95
CA ARG A 48 75.98 -4.90 0.02
C ARG A 48 75.83 -3.52 -0.61
N HIS A 49 75.81 -3.44 -1.92
CA HIS A 49 75.81 -2.22 -2.72
C HIS A 49 74.69 -2.35 -3.75
N ARG A 50 74.07 -1.23 -4.11
CA ARG A 50 73.06 -1.19 -5.17
C ARG A 50 73.65 -1.79 -6.46
N LEU A 51 72.95 -2.75 -7.05
CA LEU A 51 73.42 -3.41 -8.27
C LEU A 51 72.79 -2.71 -9.49
N PRO A 52 73.54 -2.54 -10.60
CA PRO A 52 72.93 -2.10 -11.84
C PRO A 52 71.97 -3.17 -12.37
N ARG A 53 70.86 -2.69 -12.93
CA ARG A 53 69.91 -3.55 -13.66
C ARG A 53 70.60 -4.13 -14.89
N ARG A 54 70.40 -5.41 -15.18
CA ARG A 54 70.91 -6.02 -16.43
C ARG A 54 70.13 -5.44 -17.61
N ALA A 55 70.80 -5.23 -18.74
CA ALA A 55 70.11 -4.89 -19.99
C ALA A 55 69.13 -6.02 -20.35
N VAL A 56 67.97 -5.66 -20.89
CA VAL A 56 66.93 -6.61 -21.32
C VAL A 56 67.55 -7.61 -22.29
N ALA A 57 67.84 -8.82 -21.81
CA ALA A 57 68.34 -9.88 -22.66
C ALA A 57 67.12 -10.64 -23.19
N GLU A 58 66.93 -10.62 -24.51
CA GLU A 58 65.86 -11.36 -25.20
C GLU A 58 66.02 -12.89 -25.08
N ASP A 59 67.16 -13.37 -24.57
CA ASP A 59 67.48 -14.79 -24.42
C ASP A 59 67.39 -15.29 -22.96
N SER A 60 66.58 -16.35 -22.77
CA SER A 60 66.36 -17.07 -21.50
C SER A 60 67.64 -17.65 -20.88
N ALA A 61 68.73 -17.77 -21.64
CA ALA A 61 70.00 -18.34 -21.20
C ALA A 61 70.70 -17.54 -20.08
N ALA A 62 70.33 -16.28 -19.86
CA ALA A 62 70.88 -15.46 -18.77
C ALA A 62 70.48 -15.97 -17.37
N TYR A 63 69.40 -16.75 -17.26
CA TYR A 63 68.83 -17.26 -16.00
C TYR A 63 69.21 -18.73 -15.69
N ASP A 64 70.02 -19.38 -16.54
CA ASP A 64 70.50 -20.76 -16.38
C ASP A 64 71.84 -20.89 -15.64
N ARG A 65 72.39 -19.79 -15.10
CA ARG A 65 73.65 -19.83 -14.34
C ARG A 65 73.46 -20.51 -12.99
N ALA A 66 74.47 -21.28 -12.56
CA ALA A 66 74.45 -21.93 -11.25
C ALA A 66 74.26 -20.92 -10.10
N SER A 67 73.34 -21.22 -9.18
CA SER A 67 73.10 -20.43 -7.97
C SER A 67 74.36 -20.34 -7.10
N SER A 68 74.58 -19.20 -6.49
CA SER A 68 75.66 -18.91 -5.55
C SER A 68 75.12 -18.48 -4.19
N ARG A 69 76.00 -18.33 -3.21
CA ARG A 69 75.63 -17.88 -1.85
C ARG A 69 74.92 -16.51 -1.79
N TYR A 70 75.02 -15.69 -2.83
CA TYR A 70 74.42 -14.35 -2.89
C TYR A 70 73.59 -14.12 -4.16
N GLU A 71 73.40 -15.13 -5.00
CA GLU A 71 72.58 -15.03 -6.22
C GLU A 71 71.89 -16.36 -6.48
N HIS A 72 70.56 -16.39 -6.48
CA HIS A 72 69.80 -17.57 -6.86
C HIS A 72 69.11 -17.30 -8.19
N ASN A 73 69.27 -18.21 -9.15
CA ASN A 73 68.66 -18.10 -10.47
C ASN A 73 67.51 -19.09 -10.63
N SER A 74 66.66 -18.85 -11.63
CA SER A 74 65.48 -19.67 -11.93
C SER A 74 64.52 -19.84 -10.73
N VAL A 75 64.38 -18.77 -9.94
CA VAL A 75 63.44 -18.72 -8.82
C VAL A 75 62.06 -18.36 -9.35
N SER A 76 61.03 -19.13 -8.97
CA SER A 76 59.64 -18.85 -9.33
C SER A 76 58.89 -18.13 -8.21
N ARG A 77 58.82 -18.71 -7.02
CA ARG A 77 57.92 -18.24 -5.94
C ARG A 77 58.63 -17.92 -4.63
N GLU A 78 59.63 -18.69 -4.24
CA GLU A 78 60.31 -18.45 -2.98
C GLU A 78 61.77 -18.91 -3.04
N THR A 79 62.61 -18.26 -2.24
CA THR A 79 63.98 -18.71 -2.02
C THR A 79 64.50 -18.21 -0.69
N GLN A 80 65.50 -18.90 -0.13
CA GLN A 80 66.14 -18.48 1.11
C GLN A 80 67.67 -18.53 0.99
N PHE A 81 68.29 -17.43 1.37
CA PHE A 81 69.74 -17.29 1.47
C PHE A 81 70.18 -17.53 2.90
N HIS A 82 70.94 -18.61 3.12
CA HIS A 82 71.38 -19.00 4.45
C HIS A 82 72.74 -18.45 4.85
N GLY A 83 72.90 -18.16 6.14
CA GLY A 83 74.19 -17.82 6.71
C GLY A 83 74.76 -16.49 6.21
N ILE A 84 73.88 -15.52 5.93
CA ILE A 84 74.20 -14.16 5.50
C ILE A 84 74.73 -13.36 6.71
N PRO A 85 75.91 -12.72 6.61
CA PRO A 85 76.43 -11.91 7.71
C PRO A 85 75.47 -10.77 8.08
N SER A 86 75.22 -10.60 9.38
CA SER A 86 74.28 -9.61 9.93
C SER A 86 74.69 -8.18 9.60
N ARG A 87 74.04 -7.59 8.58
CA ARG A 87 74.26 -6.25 7.99
C ARG A 87 73.05 -5.84 7.14
N HIS A 88 73.08 -4.62 6.59
CA HIS A 88 72.16 -4.18 5.54
C HIS A 88 72.60 -4.67 4.15
N TYR A 89 71.62 -5.08 3.33
CA TYR A 89 71.78 -5.54 1.95
C TYR A 89 70.70 -4.93 1.05
N PHE A 90 71.00 -4.87 -0.24
CA PHE A 90 70.05 -4.66 -1.32
C PHE A 90 69.75 -6.03 -1.94
N VAL A 91 68.48 -6.31 -2.17
CA VAL A 91 67.98 -7.53 -2.79
C VAL A 91 67.27 -7.13 -4.07
N LEU A 92 67.84 -7.50 -5.21
CA LEU A 92 67.32 -7.20 -6.54
C LEU A 92 66.75 -8.48 -7.15
N ILE A 93 65.48 -8.42 -7.57
CA ILE A 93 64.81 -9.45 -8.36
C ILE A 93 64.70 -8.96 -9.78
N GLU A 94 65.18 -9.75 -10.73
CA GLU A 94 65.08 -9.46 -12.16
C GLU A 94 64.66 -10.70 -12.92
N GLY A 95 63.73 -10.59 -13.86
CA GLY A 95 63.20 -11.76 -14.55
C GLY A 95 62.10 -11.44 -15.54
N THR A 96 61.41 -12.49 -15.96
CA THR A 96 60.25 -12.40 -16.86
C THR A 96 59.03 -12.98 -16.17
N LEU A 97 57.91 -12.29 -16.34
CA LEU A 97 56.58 -12.75 -15.97
C LEU A 97 55.78 -12.93 -17.27
N GLU A 98 55.38 -14.17 -17.55
CA GLU A 98 54.62 -14.53 -18.76
C GLU A 98 53.17 -14.85 -18.38
N ASP A 99 52.22 -14.21 -19.04
CA ASP A 99 50.81 -14.61 -18.95
C ASP A 99 50.61 -15.91 -19.73
N THR A 100 50.22 -16.98 -19.03
CA THR A 100 50.07 -18.31 -19.64
C THR A 100 48.88 -18.41 -20.59
N ARG A 101 47.96 -17.45 -20.57
CA ARG A 101 46.77 -17.42 -21.45
C ARG A 101 47.05 -16.67 -22.75
N THR A 102 47.74 -15.54 -22.67
CA THR A 102 47.96 -14.64 -23.81
C THR A 102 49.34 -14.82 -24.45
N GLY A 103 50.30 -15.41 -23.73
CA GLY A 103 51.70 -15.52 -24.15
C GLY A 103 52.49 -14.22 -24.05
N GLU A 104 51.88 -13.15 -23.51
CA GLU A 104 52.54 -11.85 -23.33
C GLU A 104 53.60 -11.94 -22.21
N ARG A 105 54.78 -11.37 -22.48
CA ARG A 105 55.92 -11.38 -21.54
C ARG A 105 56.21 -9.98 -21.05
N ARG A 106 56.35 -9.83 -19.73
CA ARG A 106 56.77 -8.60 -19.07
C ARG A 106 58.10 -8.80 -18.38
N HIS A 107 59.03 -7.87 -18.56
CA HIS A 107 60.30 -7.86 -17.83
C HIS A 107 60.13 -7.13 -16.50
N ILE A 108 60.55 -7.78 -15.41
CA ILE A 108 60.45 -7.25 -14.06
C ILE A 108 61.86 -6.98 -13.51
N ALA A 109 62.02 -5.86 -12.81
CA ALA A 109 63.25 -5.49 -12.10
C ALA A 109 62.94 -4.68 -10.83
N GLU A 110 62.86 -5.33 -9.67
CA GLU A 110 62.53 -4.71 -8.38
C GLU A 110 63.63 -4.88 -7.34
N GLU A 111 63.85 -3.86 -6.52
CA GLU A 111 64.88 -3.84 -5.48
C GLU A 111 64.27 -3.49 -4.13
N GLN A 112 64.61 -4.25 -3.09
CA GLN A 112 64.28 -3.94 -1.70
C GLN A 112 65.52 -3.98 -0.80
N GLN A 113 65.47 -3.25 0.31
CA GLN A 113 66.53 -3.28 1.33
C GLN A 113 66.18 -4.27 2.43
N ALA A 114 67.18 -5.00 2.92
CA ALA A 114 67.03 -5.97 4.00
C ALA A 114 68.09 -5.76 5.08
N SER A 115 67.68 -5.78 6.35
CA SER A 115 68.60 -5.84 7.48
C SER A 115 68.64 -7.25 8.03
N VAL A 116 69.82 -7.88 8.05
CA VAL A 116 70.02 -9.23 8.58
C VAL A 116 70.52 -9.13 10.02
N GLU A 117 69.86 -9.82 10.94
CA GLU A 117 70.21 -9.88 12.36
C GLU A 117 70.67 -11.28 12.79
N ARG A 118 71.39 -11.38 13.90
CA ARG A 118 71.91 -12.66 14.42
C ARG A 118 70.80 -13.67 14.66
N GLY A 119 70.89 -14.84 14.03
CA GLY A 119 69.97 -15.96 14.25
C GLY A 119 68.52 -15.68 13.84
N ARG A 120 68.26 -14.58 13.14
CA ARG A 120 66.95 -14.19 12.63
C ARG A 120 66.90 -14.35 11.12
N VAL A 121 65.68 -14.53 10.61
CA VAL A 121 65.39 -14.58 9.18
C VAL A 121 64.75 -13.25 8.79
N ALA A 122 65.44 -12.46 7.96
CA ALA A 122 64.87 -11.28 7.33
C ALA A 122 63.94 -11.75 6.21
N ARG A 123 62.65 -11.44 6.29
CA ARG A 123 61.65 -11.85 5.30
C ARG A 123 61.32 -10.67 4.39
N LEU A 124 61.44 -10.87 3.07
CA LEU A 124 61.07 -9.91 2.04
C LEU A 124 59.96 -10.50 1.18
N GLY A 125 58.94 -9.70 0.89
CA GLY A 125 57.87 -10.03 -0.05
C GLY A 125 57.97 -9.13 -1.26
N PHE A 126 57.95 -9.71 -2.46
CA PHE A 126 57.83 -8.99 -3.73
C PHE A 126 56.48 -9.36 -4.34
N ASP A 127 55.59 -8.39 -4.48
CA ASP A 127 54.29 -8.59 -5.14
C ASP A 127 54.39 -8.09 -6.58
N LEU A 128 54.51 -9.03 -7.50
CA LEU A 128 54.65 -8.81 -8.93
C LEU A 128 53.33 -9.03 -9.67
N SER A 129 52.21 -9.02 -8.95
CA SER A 129 50.88 -9.05 -9.56
C SER A 129 50.72 -7.85 -10.50
N PRO A 130 50.09 -8.00 -11.69
CA PRO A 130 49.78 -6.85 -12.52
C PRO A 130 49.03 -5.80 -11.69
N THR A 131 49.22 -4.52 -11.99
CA THR A 131 48.43 -3.43 -11.41
C THR A 131 47.37 -2.93 -12.38
N GLU A 132 47.53 -3.25 -13.67
CA GLU A 132 46.70 -2.78 -14.79
C GLU A 132 46.28 -3.94 -15.72
N CYS A 133 45.04 -3.87 -16.18
CA CYS A 133 44.40 -4.71 -17.19
C CYS A 133 44.69 -4.14 -18.59
N MET A 134 45.09 -4.98 -19.53
CA MET A 134 45.21 -4.59 -20.94
C MET A 134 43.84 -4.71 -21.62
N VAL A 135 43.33 -3.62 -22.17
CA VAL A 135 42.03 -3.55 -22.85
C VAL A 135 42.23 -3.19 -24.32
N GLU A 136 41.86 -4.10 -25.22
CA GLU A 136 41.74 -3.83 -26.66
C GLU A 136 40.31 -3.33 -26.97
N VAL A 137 40.19 -2.10 -27.46
CA VAL A 137 38.92 -1.47 -27.83
C VAL A 137 38.82 -1.42 -29.34
N ARG A 138 37.82 -2.07 -29.92
CA ARG A 138 37.52 -2.00 -31.36
C ARG A 138 36.31 -1.09 -31.57
N VAL A 139 36.52 -0.03 -32.33
CA VAL A 139 35.48 0.96 -32.63
C VAL A 139 34.89 0.67 -33.99
N MET A 140 33.58 0.54 -34.04
CA MET A 140 32.82 0.15 -35.21
C MET A 140 31.72 1.18 -35.48
N ARG A 141 31.22 1.23 -36.71
CA ARG A 141 29.95 1.88 -37.08
C ARG A 141 29.19 0.94 -37.99
N ALA A 142 27.94 0.62 -37.62
CA ALA A 142 27.10 -0.33 -38.36
C ALA A 142 27.82 -1.67 -38.67
N GLY A 143 28.61 -2.17 -37.70
CA GLY A 143 29.37 -3.41 -37.83
C GLY A 143 30.64 -3.34 -38.68
N ILE A 144 31.05 -2.16 -39.16
CA ILE A 144 32.28 -1.95 -39.94
C ILE A 144 33.31 -1.19 -39.07
N PRO A 145 34.62 -1.56 -39.07
CA PRO A 145 35.63 -0.82 -38.33
C PRO A 145 35.64 0.66 -38.73
N LEU A 146 35.56 1.55 -37.74
CA LEU A 146 35.48 2.99 -37.98
C LEU A 146 36.90 3.56 -38.20
N PRO A 147 37.27 3.96 -39.43
CA PRO A 147 38.56 4.59 -39.67
C PRO A 147 38.61 5.96 -38.99
N GLU A 148 39.82 6.36 -38.58
CA GLU A 148 40.08 7.64 -37.91
C GLU A 148 39.28 7.84 -36.60
N ALA A 149 38.87 6.74 -35.95
CA ALA A 149 38.31 6.80 -34.62
C ALA A 149 39.28 7.47 -33.64
N ARG A 150 38.69 8.10 -32.63
CA ARG A 150 39.38 8.75 -31.52
C ARG A 150 38.84 8.16 -30.23
N LEU A 151 39.73 8.02 -29.25
CA LEU A 151 39.38 7.51 -27.93
C LEU A 151 40.05 8.36 -26.86
N ALA A 152 39.30 8.76 -25.84
CA ALA A 152 39.80 9.37 -24.61
C ALA A 152 39.29 8.59 -23.39
N VAL A 153 39.96 8.74 -22.24
CA VAL A 153 39.53 8.20 -20.95
C VAL A 153 39.20 9.38 -20.03
N THR A 154 37.99 9.40 -19.48
CA THR A 154 37.53 10.50 -18.62
C THR A 154 38.49 10.74 -17.45
N GLY A 155 38.79 12.00 -17.14
CA GLY A 155 39.68 12.38 -16.05
C GLY A 155 41.18 12.31 -16.37
N LYS A 156 41.57 11.87 -17.57
CA LYS A 156 42.97 11.88 -18.06
C LYS A 156 43.08 12.86 -19.24
N ALA A 157 43.43 14.12 -18.96
CA ALA A 157 43.44 15.21 -19.94
C ALA A 157 44.29 14.94 -21.21
N ASP A 158 45.37 14.17 -21.07
CA ASP A 158 46.28 13.82 -22.18
C ASP A 158 46.01 12.43 -22.79
N SER A 159 44.82 11.86 -22.56
CA SER A 159 44.52 10.47 -22.95
C SER A 159 43.99 10.29 -24.37
N ILE A 160 43.82 11.36 -25.15
CA ILE A 160 43.27 11.24 -26.50
C ILE A 160 44.23 10.44 -27.40
N ARG A 161 43.73 9.34 -27.94
CA ARG A 161 44.43 8.44 -28.86
C ARG A 161 43.74 8.47 -30.21
N TYR A 162 44.53 8.26 -31.25
CA TYR A 162 44.09 8.21 -32.63
C TYR A 162 44.45 6.86 -33.24
N ALA A 163 43.47 6.17 -33.83
CA ALA A 163 43.71 4.90 -34.50
C ALA A 163 43.13 4.92 -35.92
N ARG A 164 44.00 4.82 -36.93
CA ARG A 164 43.55 4.69 -38.33
C ARG A 164 42.74 3.41 -38.58
N SER A 165 43.02 2.35 -37.82
CA SER A 165 42.34 1.05 -37.91
C SER A 165 41.08 0.94 -37.05
N GLY A 166 40.78 1.93 -36.20
CA GLY A 166 39.69 1.84 -35.22
C GLY A 166 39.99 0.93 -34.02
N VAL A 167 41.24 0.45 -33.85
CA VAL A 167 41.64 -0.44 -32.74
C VAL A 167 42.59 0.29 -31.78
N PHE A 168 42.24 0.31 -30.50
CA PHE A 168 43.02 0.90 -29.41
C PHE A 168 43.45 -0.16 -28.42
N ARG A 169 44.60 0.04 -27.77
CA ARG A 169 45.06 -0.76 -26.63
C ARG A 169 45.32 0.16 -25.45
N LEU A 170 44.68 -0.09 -24.32
CA LEU A 170 44.68 0.75 -23.11
C LEU A 170 45.06 -0.08 -21.88
N GLU A 171 45.98 0.41 -21.07
CA GLU A 171 46.28 -0.17 -19.76
C GLU A 171 45.43 0.56 -18.71
N LEU A 172 44.58 -0.18 -17.99
CA LEU A 172 43.62 0.37 -17.03
C LEU A 172 43.73 -0.35 -15.69
N GLU A 173 43.90 0.40 -14.61
CA GLU A 173 43.90 -0.14 -13.24
C GLU A 173 42.54 -0.76 -12.87
N LYS A 174 42.47 -1.51 -11.75
CA LYS A 174 41.17 -1.95 -11.22
C LYS A 174 40.28 -0.76 -10.88
N GLY A 175 38.99 -0.90 -11.17
CA GLY A 175 37.99 0.15 -10.93
C GLY A 175 37.15 0.47 -12.18
N ALA A 176 36.28 1.46 -12.06
CA ALA A 176 35.43 1.93 -13.14
C ALA A 176 36.16 3.00 -13.96
N HIS A 177 36.24 2.79 -15.28
CA HIS A 177 36.83 3.75 -16.23
C HIS A 177 35.79 4.09 -17.31
N THR A 178 35.55 5.37 -17.56
CA THR A 178 34.69 5.81 -18.65
C THR A 178 35.53 6.11 -19.90
N LEU A 179 35.27 5.38 -20.97
CA LEU A 179 35.88 5.55 -22.28
C LEU A 179 34.98 6.46 -23.14
N ILE A 180 35.55 7.49 -23.74
CA ILE A 180 34.87 8.37 -24.68
C ILE A 180 35.40 8.05 -26.06
N VAL A 181 34.55 7.51 -26.92
CA VAL A 181 34.92 7.10 -28.28
C VAL A 181 34.14 7.93 -29.28
N GLY A 182 34.82 8.46 -30.29
CA GLY A 182 34.14 9.24 -31.32
C GLY A 182 34.81 9.15 -32.69
N GLY A 183 34.00 9.39 -33.71
CA GLY A 183 34.41 9.37 -35.11
C GLY A 183 33.20 9.55 -36.02
N ASP A 184 33.43 10.11 -37.21
CA ASP A 184 32.39 10.30 -38.24
C ASP A 184 31.10 11.01 -37.73
N GLY A 185 31.27 11.99 -36.85
CA GLY A 185 30.17 12.78 -36.29
C GLY A 185 29.43 12.17 -35.11
N ALA A 186 29.81 10.97 -34.67
CA ALA A 186 29.24 10.30 -33.51
C ALA A 186 30.20 10.28 -32.30
N VAL A 187 29.63 10.31 -31.10
CA VAL A 187 30.34 10.12 -29.83
C VAL A 187 29.55 9.21 -28.89
N VAL A 188 30.25 8.26 -28.28
CA VAL A 188 29.76 7.32 -27.27
C VAL A 188 30.59 7.46 -26.01
N GLU A 189 29.94 7.44 -24.85
CA GLU A 189 30.58 7.22 -23.56
C GLU A 189 30.30 5.79 -23.12
N HIS A 190 31.31 5.04 -22.68
CA HIS A 190 31.14 3.68 -22.20
C HIS A 190 31.90 3.45 -20.90
N THR A 191 31.20 3.02 -19.86
CA THR A 191 31.83 2.74 -18.56
C THR A 191 32.22 1.27 -18.46
N LEU A 192 33.52 1.03 -18.29
CA LEU A 192 34.11 -0.29 -18.17
C LEU A 192 34.56 -0.52 -16.72
N GLU A 193 34.03 -1.56 -16.08
CA GLU A 193 34.49 -2.02 -14.76
C GLU A 193 35.58 -3.09 -14.89
N ILE A 194 36.78 -2.76 -14.40
CA ILE A 194 37.92 -3.66 -14.34
C ILE A 194 37.97 -4.33 -12.96
N GLU A 195 37.38 -5.51 -12.86
CA GLU A 195 37.36 -6.33 -11.64
C GLU A 195 38.57 -7.27 -11.56
N SER A 196 38.96 -7.81 -12.71
CA SER A 196 40.12 -8.68 -12.91
C SER A 196 41.13 -8.02 -13.85
N LEU A 197 42.38 -8.44 -13.73
CA LEU A 197 43.49 -7.89 -14.52
C LEU A 197 43.79 -8.73 -15.77
N GLU A 198 42.87 -9.62 -16.14
CA GLU A 198 42.94 -10.38 -17.38
C GLU A 198 42.76 -9.45 -18.58
N THR A 199 43.50 -9.68 -19.67
CA THR A 199 43.34 -8.92 -20.91
C THR A 199 41.89 -9.01 -21.41
N ARG A 200 41.29 -7.86 -21.73
CA ARG A 200 39.92 -7.77 -22.25
C ARG A 200 39.90 -7.25 -23.68
N GLN A 201 38.92 -7.72 -24.45
CA GLN A 201 38.59 -7.15 -25.75
C GLN A 201 37.15 -6.66 -25.70
N ILE A 202 36.93 -5.41 -26.08
CA ILE A 202 35.60 -4.81 -26.17
C ILE A 202 35.39 -4.23 -27.57
N THR A 203 34.16 -4.32 -28.05
CA THR A 203 33.75 -3.73 -29.33
C THR A 203 32.66 -2.71 -29.07
N LEU A 204 32.88 -1.48 -29.51
CA LEU A 204 31.94 -0.36 -29.34
C LEU A 204 31.47 0.10 -30.72
N ASP A 205 30.20 -0.12 -31.01
CA ASP A 205 29.56 0.36 -32.24
C ASP A 205 28.93 1.73 -31.98
N VAL A 206 29.42 2.77 -32.65
CA VAL A 206 29.02 4.17 -32.39
C VAL A 206 27.63 4.52 -32.90
N GLU A 207 26.98 3.71 -33.73
CA GLU A 207 25.65 4.01 -34.26
C GLU A 207 24.51 3.41 -33.42
N ASN A 208 24.74 2.22 -32.87
CA ASN A 208 23.72 1.44 -32.16
C ASN A 208 23.99 1.32 -30.65
N HIS A 209 24.77 2.25 -30.09
CA HIS A 209 25.11 2.20 -28.67
C HIS A 209 23.99 2.76 -27.78
N LEU A 210 23.68 2.07 -26.68
CA LEU A 210 22.74 2.56 -25.65
C LEU A 210 23.20 3.88 -25.02
N GLU A 211 24.52 4.10 -24.97
CA GLU A 211 25.17 5.27 -24.38
C GLU A 211 25.66 6.28 -25.44
N LEU A 212 24.96 6.34 -26.59
CA LEU A 212 25.20 7.35 -27.62
C LEU A 212 24.97 8.76 -27.06
N VAL A 213 26.00 9.60 -27.11
CA VAL A 213 25.90 11.00 -26.70
C VAL A 213 25.23 11.81 -27.80
N PHE A 214 25.79 11.78 -29.01
CA PHE A 214 25.24 12.41 -30.21
C PHE A 214 25.76 11.74 -31.48
N ASP A 215 25.09 11.99 -32.60
CA ASP A 215 25.47 11.58 -33.95
C ASP A 215 25.19 12.72 -34.94
N GLY A 216 25.85 12.69 -36.10
CA GLY A 216 25.64 13.64 -37.19
C GLY A 216 26.30 15.00 -37.03
N CYS A 217 27.23 15.17 -36.07
CA CYS A 217 27.93 16.45 -35.85
C CYS A 217 29.46 16.30 -35.74
N PRO A 218 30.18 16.18 -36.88
CA PRO A 218 31.64 16.05 -36.90
C PRO A 218 32.38 17.16 -36.15
N ALA A 219 31.86 18.39 -36.19
CA ALA A 219 32.46 19.55 -35.52
C ALA A 219 32.38 19.50 -33.99
N ALA A 220 31.50 18.68 -33.41
CA ALA A 220 31.36 18.52 -31.97
C ALA A 220 32.23 17.38 -31.40
N VAL A 221 32.69 16.43 -32.23
CA VAL A 221 33.41 15.22 -31.80
C VAL A 221 34.69 15.57 -31.04
N GLU A 222 35.60 16.29 -31.68
CA GLU A 222 36.91 16.60 -31.06
C GLU A 222 36.80 17.46 -29.80
N PRO A 223 36.01 18.56 -29.78
CA PRO A 223 35.78 19.32 -28.55
C PRO A 223 35.23 18.46 -27.41
N TYR A 224 34.30 17.53 -27.70
CA TYR A 224 33.74 16.65 -26.69
C TYR A 224 34.78 15.72 -26.07
N LEU A 225 35.62 15.07 -26.89
CA LEU A 225 36.68 14.19 -26.40
C LEU A 225 37.72 14.94 -25.55
N LEU A 226 37.93 16.23 -25.82
CA LEU A 226 38.81 17.10 -25.04
C LEU A 226 38.16 17.64 -23.75
N GLY A 227 36.89 17.34 -23.50
CA GLY A 227 36.12 17.87 -22.37
C GLY A 227 35.65 19.32 -22.56
N ASP A 228 35.80 19.90 -23.75
CA ASP A 228 35.32 21.24 -24.10
C ASP A 228 33.84 21.17 -24.50
N PHE A 229 32.98 20.95 -23.50
CA PHE A 229 31.55 20.81 -23.68
C PHE A 229 30.87 22.09 -24.22
N GLU A 230 31.47 23.26 -24.01
CA GLU A 230 30.95 24.54 -24.51
C GLU A 230 31.06 24.61 -26.04
N ARG A 231 32.24 24.30 -26.59
CA ARG A 231 32.44 24.25 -28.04
C ARG A 231 31.66 23.10 -28.68
N ALA A 232 31.63 21.94 -28.04
CA ALA A 232 30.84 20.79 -28.50
C ALA A 232 29.34 21.13 -28.56
N GLY A 233 28.81 21.76 -27.50
CA GLY A 233 27.42 22.19 -27.42
C GLY A 233 27.06 23.20 -28.51
N THR A 234 27.89 24.23 -28.69
CA THR A 234 27.69 25.25 -29.74
C THR A 234 27.67 24.64 -31.14
N ALA A 235 28.53 23.65 -31.40
CA ALA A 235 28.54 22.94 -32.68
C ALA A 235 27.24 22.14 -32.91
N LEU A 236 26.73 21.46 -31.88
CA LEU A 236 25.45 20.74 -31.96
C LEU A 236 24.26 21.68 -32.19
N GLU A 237 24.22 22.82 -31.50
CA GLU A 237 23.15 23.81 -31.69
C GLU A 237 23.14 24.37 -33.11
N ARG A 238 24.32 24.68 -33.66
CA ARG A 238 24.47 25.13 -35.07
C ARG A 238 24.08 24.05 -36.08
N ALA A 239 24.27 22.78 -35.73
CA ALA A 239 23.83 21.64 -36.53
C ALA A 239 22.31 21.35 -36.39
N GLY A 240 21.61 22.07 -35.51
CA GLY A 240 20.16 21.95 -35.31
C GLY A 240 19.74 21.07 -34.13
N ASP A 241 20.68 20.41 -33.43
CA ASP A 241 20.39 19.63 -32.22
C ASP A 241 20.45 20.51 -30.96
N LEU A 242 19.44 21.37 -30.84
CA LEU A 242 19.34 22.34 -29.74
C LEU A 242 19.27 21.66 -28.37
N LYS A 243 18.60 20.49 -28.25
CA LYS A 243 18.41 19.84 -26.95
C LYS A 243 19.73 19.29 -26.42
N ARG A 244 20.49 18.55 -27.24
CA ARG A 244 21.79 18.02 -26.82
C ARG A 244 22.82 19.12 -26.64
N GLY A 245 22.81 20.13 -27.51
CA GLY A 245 23.67 21.31 -27.38
C GLY A 245 23.52 22.00 -26.02
N ARG A 246 22.27 22.24 -25.59
CA ARG A 246 21.96 22.82 -24.28
C ARG A 246 22.38 21.94 -23.10
N VAL A 247 22.23 20.62 -23.20
CA VAL A 247 22.73 19.70 -22.15
C VAL A 247 24.25 19.81 -21.99
N LEU A 248 25.01 19.92 -23.08
CA LEU A 248 26.46 20.10 -23.00
C LEU A 248 26.85 21.47 -22.46
N SER A 249 26.13 22.53 -22.87
CA SER A 249 26.31 23.85 -22.29
C SER A 249 26.06 23.83 -20.77
N ALA A 250 25.02 23.12 -20.31
CA ALA A 250 24.72 22.97 -18.89
C ALA A 250 25.85 22.24 -18.14
N ARG A 251 26.40 21.16 -18.70
CA ARG A 251 27.55 20.44 -18.12
C ARG A 251 28.79 21.35 -17.99
N SER A 252 29.07 22.17 -19.00
CA SER A 252 30.18 23.14 -18.93
C SER A 252 29.96 24.17 -17.82
N LEU A 253 28.74 24.68 -17.67
CA LEU A 253 28.38 25.63 -16.63
C LEU A 253 28.49 25.01 -15.22
N LEU A 254 28.06 23.76 -15.05
CA LEU A 254 28.26 23.02 -13.79
C LEU A 254 29.74 22.85 -13.44
N ALA A 255 30.59 22.53 -14.41
CA ALA A 255 32.03 22.44 -14.19
C ALA A 255 32.65 23.78 -13.75
N LYS A 256 32.02 24.91 -14.10
CA LYS A 256 32.38 26.27 -13.67
C LYS A 256 31.70 26.68 -12.36
N GLY A 257 30.84 25.84 -11.77
CA GLY A 257 30.07 26.13 -10.57
C GLY A 257 28.85 27.03 -10.76
N ASP A 258 28.42 27.29 -12.01
CA ASP A 258 27.24 28.09 -12.32
C ASP A 258 25.99 27.20 -12.45
N HIS A 259 25.44 26.80 -11.31
CA HIS A 259 24.29 25.91 -11.25
C HIS A 259 22.98 26.58 -11.70
N ASP A 260 22.80 27.90 -11.53
CA ASP A 260 21.56 28.61 -11.89
C ASP A 260 21.38 28.69 -13.42
N THR A 261 22.44 29.09 -14.13
CA THR A 261 22.42 29.11 -15.61
C THR A 261 22.35 27.69 -16.17
N ALA A 262 23.07 26.73 -15.55
CA ALA A 262 23.00 25.32 -15.95
C ALA A 262 21.58 24.76 -15.83
N ALA A 263 20.87 25.06 -14.74
CA ALA A 263 19.48 24.64 -14.53
C ALA A 263 18.58 25.16 -15.66
N THR A 264 18.74 26.43 -16.04
CA THR A 264 17.98 27.05 -17.14
C THR A 264 18.20 26.32 -18.47
N GLN A 265 19.45 25.92 -18.75
CA GLN A 265 19.78 25.14 -19.95
C GLN A 265 19.16 23.75 -19.91
N PHE A 266 19.17 23.07 -18.75
CA PHE A 266 18.50 21.78 -18.58
C PHE A 266 16.98 21.86 -18.76
N VAL A 267 16.31 22.88 -18.20
CA VAL A 267 14.87 23.12 -18.44
C VAL A 267 14.61 23.31 -19.93
N ALA A 268 15.42 24.15 -20.60
CA ALA A 268 15.30 24.42 -22.02
C ALA A 268 15.58 23.19 -22.91
N ALA A 269 16.28 22.17 -22.38
CA ALA A 269 16.49 20.87 -23.01
C ALA A 269 15.40 19.83 -22.66
N GLY A 270 14.50 20.13 -21.72
CA GLY A 270 13.48 19.22 -21.21
C GLY A 270 13.99 18.22 -20.15
N ARG A 271 15.15 18.50 -19.53
CA ARG A 271 15.81 17.69 -18.51
C ARG A 271 15.46 18.20 -17.12
N LEU A 272 14.22 17.95 -16.71
CA LEU A 272 13.62 18.56 -15.51
C LEU A 272 14.29 18.09 -14.21
N PHE A 273 14.66 16.81 -14.11
CA PHE A 273 15.33 16.25 -12.93
C PHE A 273 16.69 16.90 -12.68
N GLU A 274 17.51 17.00 -13.73
CA GLU A 274 18.83 17.62 -13.65
C GLU A 274 18.72 19.11 -13.32
N ALA A 275 17.77 19.83 -13.93
CA ALA A 275 17.50 21.22 -13.59
C ALA A 275 17.09 21.38 -12.11
N ALA A 276 16.25 20.48 -11.60
CA ALA A 276 15.80 20.50 -10.22
C ALA A 276 16.96 20.25 -9.23
N GLN A 277 17.85 19.32 -9.54
CA GLN A 277 19.07 19.07 -8.77
C GLN A 277 19.95 20.32 -8.68
N CYS A 278 20.20 20.99 -9.81
CA CYS A 278 20.97 22.22 -9.84
C CYS A 278 20.37 23.31 -8.95
N TYR A 279 19.04 23.51 -8.98
CA TYR A 279 18.38 24.48 -8.11
C TYR A 279 18.43 24.08 -6.64
N ALA A 280 18.36 22.79 -6.31
CA ALA A 280 18.46 22.31 -4.94
C ALA A 280 19.87 22.53 -4.36
N GLU A 281 20.92 22.33 -5.15
CA GLU A 281 22.32 22.54 -4.73
C GLU A 281 22.60 24.00 -4.32
N ILE A 282 21.97 24.96 -4.98
CA ILE A 282 22.09 26.39 -4.64
C ILE A 282 21.05 26.88 -3.62
N GLY A 283 20.29 25.96 -3.01
CA GLY A 283 19.28 26.28 -2.00
C GLY A 283 18.01 26.93 -2.55
N SER A 284 17.80 26.93 -3.88
CA SER A 284 16.56 27.42 -4.52
C SER A 284 15.46 26.36 -4.47
N PHE A 285 15.08 25.95 -3.25
CA PHE A 285 14.20 24.80 -3.01
C PHE A 285 12.82 24.92 -3.66
N GLU A 286 12.21 26.11 -3.70
CA GLU A 286 10.89 26.29 -4.34
C GLU A 286 10.92 26.00 -5.86
N ARG A 287 11.98 26.46 -6.54
CA ARG A 287 12.18 26.20 -7.98
C ARG A 287 12.47 24.72 -8.23
N ALA A 288 13.33 24.12 -7.40
CA ALA A 288 13.63 22.70 -7.48
C ALA A 288 12.37 21.84 -7.29
N ALA A 289 11.57 22.15 -6.26
CA ALA A 289 10.33 21.45 -5.95
C ALA A 289 9.33 21.49 -7.11
N ALA A 290 9.13 22.67 -7.72
CA ALA A 290 8.23 22.83 -8.87
C ALA A 290 8.63 21.97 -10.07
N LEU A 291 9.94 21.83 -10.31
CA LEU A 291 10.46 21.00 -11.40
C LEU A 291 10.33 19.51 -11.10
N TYR A 292 10.60 19.05 -9.87
CA TYR A 292 10.33 17.67 -9.48
C TYR A 292 8.85 17.32 -9.60
N GLN A 293 7.96 18.22 -9.20
CA GLN A 293 6.52 18.03 -9.36
C GLN A 293 6.13 17.95 -10.83
N GLN A 294 6.66 18.83 -11.68
CA GLN A 294 6.43 18.77 -13.13
C GLN A 294 6.98 17.47 -13.76
N ALA A 295 8.07 16.93 -13.22
CA ALA A 295 8.66 15.67 -13.63
C ALA A 295 7.89 14.43 -13.12
N GLY A 296 6.90 14.61 -12.25
CA GLY A 296 6.08 13.53 -11.68
C GLY A 296 6.63 12.92 -10.38
N ASP A 297 7.65 13.53 -9.77
CA ASP A 297 8.22 13.10 -8.49
C ASP A 297 7.66 13.95 -7.34
N ALA A 298 6.44 13.60 -6.92
CA ALA A 298 5.73 14.31 -5.87
C ALA A 298 6.42 14.18 -4.50
N ALA A 299 7.12 13.06 -4.24
CA ALA A 299 7.80 12.84 -2.97
C ALA A 299 8.97 13.81 -2.79
N GLN A 300 9.85 13.91 -3.80
CA GLN A 300 10.98 14.83 -3.74
C GLN A 300 10.53 16.30 -3.76
N ALA A 301 9.46 16.61 -4.50
CA ALA A 301 8.86 17.94 -4.48
C ALA A 301 8.35 18.32 -3.09
N ALA A 302 7.73 17.38 -2.35
CA ALA A 302 7.20 17.62 -1.02
C ALA A 302 8.29 17.98 0.00
N GLU A 303 9.37 17.21 0.02
CA GLU A 303 10.54 17.47 0.89
C GLU A 303 11.15 18.85 0.62
N LEU A 304 11.27 19.23 -0.65
CA LEU A 304 11.84 20.52 -1.03
C LEU A 304 10.90 21.69 -0.73
N TYR A 305 9.58 21.55 -0.93
CA TYR A 305 8.63 22.56 -0.48
C TYR A 305 8.65 22.71 1.05
N ASN A 306 8.82 21.62 1.79
CA ASN A 306 8.94 21.63 3.25
C ASN A 306 10.22 22.35 3.68
N ALA A 307 11.35 22.05 3.05
CA ALA A 307 12.63 22.74 3.28
C ALA A 307 12.57 24.23 2.91
N ALA A 308 11.75 24.60 1.93
CA ALA A 308 11.49 26.00 1.56
C ALA A 308 10.57 26.74 2.56
N GLY A 309 9.93 26.02 3.49
CA GLY A 309 8.93 26.58 4.41
C GLY A 309 7.54 26.79 3.80
N ASP A 310 7.30 26.37 2.54
CA ASP A 310 5.97 26.38 1.92
C ASP A 310 5.20 25.12 2.31
N LEU A 311 4.79 25.08 3.57
CA LEU A 311 4.11 23.94 4.18
C LEU A 311 2.81 23.57 3.46
N PHE A 312 2.09 24.54 2.89
CA PHE A 312 0.85 24.24 2.17
C PHE A 312 1.11 23.46 0.89
N ARG A 313 2.09 23.87 0.08
CA ARG A 313 2.47 23.13 -1.13
C ARG A 313 3.15 21.80 -0.78
N ALA A 314 3.96 21.76 0.28
CA ALA A 314 4.53 20.52 0.80
C ALA A 314 3.44 19.51 1.16
N GLY A 315 2.42 19.94 1.91
CA GLY A 315 1.29 19.10 2.29
C GLY A 315 0.53 18.54 1.08
N ARG A 316 0.32 19.34 0.03
CA ARG A 316 -0.30 18.84 -1.22
C ARG A 316 0.57 17.82 -1.93
N ALA A 317 1.88 18.06 -2.01
CA ALA A 317 2.80 17.14 -2.66
C ALA A 317 2.93 15.82 -1.88
N TYR A 318 2.93 15.85 -0.55
CA TYR A 318 2.85 14.64 0.29
C TYR A 318 1.52 13.88 0.07
N GLU A 319 0.40 14.59 -0.05
CA GLU A 319 -0.91 14.00 -0.39
C GLU A 319 -0.88 13.29 -1.76
N GLU A 320 -0.27 13.92 -2.78
CA GLU A 320 -0.07 13.35 -4.12
C GLU A 320 0.85 12.12 -4.10
N ALA A 321 1.89 12.15 -3.26
CA ALA A 321 2.80 11.02 -3.04
C ALA A 321 2.18 9.89 -2.21
N GLY A 322 1.02 10.11 -1.58
CA GLY A 322 0.34 9.14 -0.71
C GLY A 322 0.84 9.13 0.74
N ASP A 323 1.74 10.03 1.12
CA ASP A 323 2.19 10.20 2.51
C ASP A 323 1.23 11.12 3.27
N LEU A 324 0.13 10.54 3.75
CA LEU A 324 -0.89 11.29 4.48
C LEU A 324 -0.42 11.76 5.86
N GLN A 325 0.61 11.14 6.45
CA GLN A 325 1.09 11.54 7.78
C GLN A 325 1.86 12.86 7.70
N SER A 326 2.80 12.96 6.76
CA SER A 326 3.55 14.19 6.52
C SER A 326 2.63 15.31 6.03
N ALA A 327 1.64 15.00 5.19
CA ALA A 327 0.63 15.97 4.76
C ALA A 327 -0.18 16.55 5.94
N GLU A 328 -0.59 15.71 6.90
CA GLU A 328 -1.30 16.15 8.11
C GLU A 328 -0.46 17.13 8.91
N ILE A 329 0.82 16.81 9.17
CA ILE A 329 1.75 17.66 9.92
C ILE A 329 1.85 19.03 9.24
N CYS A 330 2.13 19.04 7.93
CA CYS A 330 2.24 20.28 7.16
C CYS A 330 0.96 21.13 7.24
N TYR A 331 -0.22 20.52 7.07
CA TYR A 331 -1.49 21.26 7.14
C TYR A 331 -1.85 21.74 8.54
N ARG A 332 -1.44 21.00 9.57
CA ARG A 332 -1.61 21.42 10.97
C ARG A 332 -0.72 22.63 11.27
N ASP A 333 0.56 22.57 10.87
CA ASP A 333 1.54 23.62 11.17
C ASP A 333 1.27 24.93 10.41
N CYS A 334 0.68 24.86 9.21
CA CYS A 334 0.25 26.06 8.47
C CYS A 334 -1.22 26.45 8.69
N GLU A 335 -1.89 25.83 9.66
CA GLU A 335 -3.30 26.10 10.01
C GLU A 335 -4.27 25.99 8.81
N ALA A 336 -3.96 25.12 7.83
CA ALA A 336 -4.78 24.86 6.66
C ALA A 336 -5.94 23.91 7.00
N ILE A 337 -6.80 24.31 7.93
CA ILE A 337 -7.83 23.45 8.56
C ILE A 337 -8.71 22.69 7.56
N PRO A 338 -9.21 23.28 6.44
CA PRO A 338 -10.01 22.51 5.48
C PRO A 338 -9.27 21.30 4.90
N LYS A 339 -7.99 21.48 4.57
CA LYS A 339 -7.13 20.42 4.04
C LYS A 339 -6.73 19.42 5.12
N LEU A 340 -6.49 19.89 6.34
CA LEU A 340 -6.27 19.03 7.49
C LEU A 340 -7.45 18.07 7.71
N ILE A 341 -8.69 18.57 7.67
CA ILE A 341 -9.90 17.74 7.78
C ILE A 341 -9.94 16.67 6.68
N ASP A 342 -9.68 17.05 5.41
CA ASP A 342 -9.67 16.10 4.29
C ASP A 342 -8.65 14.96 4.51
N VAL A 343 -7.45 15.27 5.02
CA VAL A 343 -6.40 14.27 5.30
C VAL A 343 -6.77 13.39 6.49
N LEU A 344 -7.29 13.96 7.58
CA LEU A 344 -7.74 13.20 8.75
C LEU A 344 -8.86 12.22 8.37
N GLU A 345 -9.81 12.64 7.52
CA GLU A 345 -10.87 11.77 6.99
C GLU A 345 -10.30 10.60 6.17
N LYS A 346 -9.31 10.86 5.30
CA LYS A 346 -8.63 9.79 4.52
C LYS A 346 -7.88 8.81 5.41
N ARG A 347 -7.31 9.29 6.52
CA ARG A 347 -6.62 8.45 7.52
C ARG A 347 -7.58 7.69 8.44
N GLY A 348 -8.86 8.07 8.47
CA GLY A 348 -9.86 7.49 9.37
C GLY A 348 -9.87 8.11 10.78
N GLU A 349 -9.17 9.22 10.99
CA GLU A 349 -9.13 9.98 12.26
C GLU A 349 -10.41 10.82 12.42
N CYS A 350 -11.54 10.11 12.48
CA CYS A 350 -12.87 10.70 12.37
C CYS A 350 -13.26 11.59 13.56
N PHE A 351 -12.70 11.34 14.75
CA PHE A 351 -13.01 12.13 15.93
C PHE A 351 -12.46 13.55 15.81
N GLU A 352 -11.16 13.68 15.55
CA GLU A 352 -10.48 14.97 15.40
C GLU A 352 -11.03 15.75 14.20
N ALA A 353 -11.26 15.08 13.06
CA ALA A 353 -11.92 15.69 11.91
C ALA A 353 -13.32 16.24 12.27
N GLY A 354 -14.05 15.53 13.13
CA GLY A 354 -15.35 15.95 13.65
C GLY A 354 -15.28 17.20 14.51
N GLU A 355 -14.32 17.28 15.45
CA GLU A 355 -14.13 18.45 16.31
C GLU A 355 -13.77 19.70 15.50
N LEU A 356 -12.81 19.58 14.57
CA LEU A 356 -12.44 20.70 13.69
C LEU A 356 -13.61 21.19 12.83
N CYS A 357 -14.53 20.31 12.43
CA CYS A 357 -15.74 20.70 11.73
C CYS A 357 -16.71 21.49 12.63
N ILE A 358 -16.82 21.15 13.92
CA ILE A 358 -17.64 21.89 14.89
C ILE A 358 -17.10 23.30 15.07
N ASP A 359 -15.79 23.46 15.26
CA ASP A 359 -15.14 24.76 15.43
C ASP A 359 -15.38 25.66 14.21
N ARG A 360 -15.47 25.06 13.03
CA ARG A 360 -15.79 25.74 11.76
C ARG A 360 -17.28 25.91 11.49
N GLN A 361 -18.15 25.50 12.41
CA GLN A 361 -19.61 25.51 12.29
C GLN A 361 -20.15 24.67 11.10
N ASP A 362 -19.36 23.73 10.57
CA ASP A 362 -19.81 22.75 9.57
C ASP A 362 -20.47 21.55 10.27
N LYS A 363 -21.65 21.81 10.86
CA LYS A 363 -22.42 20.83 11.62
C LYS A 363 -22.71 19.54 10.82
N PRO A 364 -23.08 19.58 9.52
CA PRO A 364 -23.32 18.37 8.75
C PRO A 364 -22.07 17.50 8.58
N ARG A 365 -20.90 18.10 8.32
CA ARG A 365 -19.64 17.35 8.18
C ARG A 365 -19.17 16.82 9.54
N ALA A 366 -19.30 17.62 10.60
CA ALA A 366 -19.02 17.21 11.97
C ALA A 366 -19.83 15.96 12.36
N ALA A 367 -21.14 15.97 12.15
CA ALA A 367 -22.01 14.85 12.48
C ALA A 367 -21.63 13.57 11.69
N ARG A 368 -21.28 13.69 10.41
CA ARG A 368 -20.81 12.55 9.59
C ARG A 368 -19.51 11.95 10.11
N ASN A 369 -18.56 12.77 10.52
CA ASN A 369 -17.27 12.31 11.04
C ASN A 369 -17.43 11.69 12.44
N LEU A 370 -18.09 12.38 13.36
CA LEU A 370 -18.30 11.86 14.72
C LEU A 370 -19.12 10.56 14.74
N GLN A 371 -20.06 10.36 13.79
CA GLN A 371 -20.83 9.12 13.69
C GLN A 371 -19.97 7.89 13.33
N GLN A 372 -18.81 8.09 12.70
CA GLN A 372 -17.89 7.01 12.34
C GLN A 372 -16.98 6.59 13.49
N VAL A 373 -16.94 7.36 14.58
CA VAL A 373 -16.18 7.02 15.78
C VAL A 373 -16.82 5.80 16.45
N ASN A 374 -16.05 4.72 16.61
CA ASN A 374 -16.55 3.45 17.13
C ASN A 374 -16.47 3.36 18.66
N ALA A 375 -17.24 2.45 19.27
CA ALA A 375 -17.33 2.28 20.73
C ALA A 375 -16.04 1.89 21.44
N ARG A 376 -15.01 1.41 20.73
CA ARG A 376 -13.69 1.09 21.30
C ARG A 376 -12.73 2.27 21.25
N HIS A 377 -13.09 3.36 20.59
CA HIS A 377 -12.26 4.55 20.49
C HIS A 377 -12.22 5.30 21.84
N PRO A 378 -11.05 5.77 22.31
CA PRO A 378 -10.94 6.47 23.60
C PRO A 378 -11.89 7.68 23.72
N SER A 379 -12.09 8.39 22.61
CA SER A 379 -12.98 9.57 22.56
C SER A 379 -14.43 9.25 22.19
N TYR A 380 -14.87 7.97 22.21
CA TYR A 380 -16.24 7.60 21.81
C TYR A 380 -17.32 8.31 22.64
N GLU A 381 -17.10 8.40 23.95
CA GLU A 381 -18.03 9.07 24.86
C GLU A 381 -18.18 10.55 24.49
N ARG A 382 -17.04 11.24 24.30
CA ARG A 382 -17.02 12.65 23.88
C ARG A 382 -17.67 12.84 22.51
N ALA A 383 -17.44 11.92 21.56
CA ALA A 383 -18.08 11.94 20.26
C ALA A 383 -19.61 11.84 20.36
N CYS A 384 -20.12 10.96 21.23
CA CYS A 384 -21.55 10.81 21.48
C CYS A 384 -22.17 12.04 22.14
N ARG A 385 -21.46 12.68 23.09
CA ARG A 385 -21.91 13.95 23.71
C ARG A 385 -22.05 15.05 22.65
N LEU A 386 -21.01 15.26 21.85
CA LEU A 386 -21.01 16.25 20.76
C LEU A 386 -22.11 15.96 19.72
N LEU A 387 -22.33 14.69 19.36
CA LEU A 387 -23.42 14.29 18.46
C LEU A 387 -24.79 14.57 19.05
N ALA A 388 -24.98 14.31 20.35
CA ALA A 388 -26.24 14.57 21.02
C ALA A 388 -26.60 16.05 20.95
N ASP A 389 -25.65 16.93 21.28
CA ASP A 389 -25.81 18.38 21.20
C ASP A 389 -26.11 18.85 19.77
N LEU A 390 -25.31 18.39 18.79
CA LEU A 390 -25.52 18.73 17.37
C LEU A 390 -26.91 18.32 16.88
N TYR A 391 -27.40 17.13 17.25
CA TYR A 391 -28.72 16.68 16.84
C TYR A 391 -29.86 17.44 17.52
N VAL A 392 -29.74 17.75 18.81
CA VAL A 392 -30.75 18.56 19.51
C VAL A 392 -30.84 19.96 18.89
N GLU A 393 -29.71 20.59 18.60
CA GLU A 393 -29.67 21.90 17.94
C GLU A 393 -30.24 21.89 16.52
N ASP A 394 -30.03 20.80 15.78
CA ASP A 394 -30.57 20.59 14.42
C ASP A 394 -32.05 20.14 14.41
N GLY A 395 -32.72 20.13 15.58
CA GLY A 395 -34.11 19.72 15.73
C GLY A 395 -34.35 18.20 15.61
N LYS A 396 -33.30 17.40 15.51
CA LYS A 396 -33.32 15.92 15.47
C LYS A 396 -33.37 15.36 16.89
N ILE A 397 -34.39 15.76 17.63
CA ILE A 397 -34.56 15.49 19.07
C ILE A 397 -34.36 14.02 19.42
N GLU A 398 -34.98 13.08 18.68
CA GLU A 398 -34.86 11.65 18.99
C GLU A 398 -33.45 11.08 18.81
N LEU A 399 -32.71 11.53 17.79
CA LEU A 399 -31.33 11.10 17.57
C LEU A 399 -30.41 11.67 18.65
N GLY A 400 -30.66 12.91 19.09
CA GLY A 400 -29.96 13.53 20.20
C GLY A 400 -30.16 12.78 21.51
N LEU A 401 -31.42 12.45 21.81
CA LEU A 401 -31.78 11.65 22.99
C LEU A 401 -31.20 10.24 22.95
N GLN A 402 -31.20 9.57 21.80
CA GLN A 402 -30.61 8.24 21.65
C GLN A 402 -29.12 8.25 22.01
N ARG A 403 -28.36 9.24 21.52
CA ARG A 403 -26.93 9.38 21.85
C ARG A 403 -26.71 9.69 23.32
N ALA A 404 -27.56 10.51 23.92
CA ALA A 404 -27.46 10.84 25.32
C ALA A 404 -27.81 9.65 26.25
N GLU A 405 -28.81 8.83 25.89
CA GLU A 405 -29.16 7.60 26.58
C GLU A 405 -28.06 6.54 26.52
N GLU A 406 -27.32 6.48 25.41
CA GLU A 406 -26.19 5.58 25.22
C GLU A 406 -25.09 5.86 26.26
N ILE A 407 -24.76 7.14 26.49
CA ILE A 407 -23.78 7.56 27.51
C ILE A 407 -24.25 7.18 28.92
N VAL A 408 -25.50 7.48 29.25
CA VAL A 408 -26.07 7.13 30.57
C VAL A 408 -26.08 5.62 30.78
N SER A 409 -26.31 4.83 29.73
CA SER A 409 -26.31 3.36 29.79
C SER A 409 -24.91 2.78 29.95
N LEU A 410 -23.90 3.37 29.30
CA LEU A 410 -22.50 2.99 29.46
C LEU A 410 -22.02 3.24 30.90
N GLU A 411 -22.41 4.36 31.50
CA GLU A 411 -22.04 4.72 32.87
C GLU A 411 -22.92 4.07 33.97
N ALA A 412 -24.15 3.64 33.65
CA ALA A 412 -25.05 3.01 34.63
C ALA A 412 -24.45 1.72 35.23
N ASN A 413 -23.59 1.03 34.48
CA ASN A 413 -22.85 -0.16 34.94
C ASN A 413 -21.68 0.18 35.90
N ALA A 414 -21.29 1.45 36.02
CA ALA A 414 -20.14 1.92 36.80
C ALA A 414 -20.53 2.79 38.03
N LYS A 415 -21.82 2.86 38.40
CA LYS A 415 -22.41 3.92 39.27
C LYS A 415 -22.22 5.31 38.65
N GLY A 416 -22.92 5.58 37.55
CA GLY A 416 -22.81 6.82 36.77
C GLY A 416 -22.79 8.12 37.57
N SER A 417 -21.99 9.07 37.08
CA SER A 417 -21.64 10.33 37.76
C SER A 417 -22.82 11.31 37.82
N ALA A 418 -22.85 12.17 38.84
CA ALA A 418 -23.85 13.24 38.94
C ALA A 418 -23.78 14.18 37.73
N ASP A 419 -22.58 14.42 37.18
CA ASP A 419 -22.37 15.25 35.99
C ASP A 419 -23.00 14.66 34.73
N THR A 420 -22.94 13.34 34.53
CA THR A 420 -23.57 12.70 33.37
C THR A 420 -25.09 12.75 33.46
N PHE A 421 -25.67 12.59 34.66
CA PHE A 421 -27.11 12.81 34.85
C PHE A 421 -27.53 14.27 34.70
N ALA A 422 -26.69 15.22 35.12
CA ALA A 422 -26.94 16.65 34.95
C ALA A 422 -26.91 17.06 33.47
N TRP A 423 -25.91 16.60 32.71
CA TRP A 423 -25.85 16.80 31.26
C TRP A 423 -27.05 16.16 30.55
N PHE A 424 -27.42 14.93 30.91
CA PHE A 424 -28.59 14.26 30.33
C PHE A 424 -29.90 14.96 30.67
N GLY A 425 -30.03 15.47 31.91
CA GLY A 425 -31.16 16.27 32.35
C GLY A 425 -31.33 17.54 31.52
N ASP A 426 -30.23 18.24 31.24
CA ASP A 426 -30.23 19.44 30.39
C ASP A 426 -30.69 19.14 28.95
N ILE A 427 -30.17 18.07 28.34
CA ILE A 427 -30.61 17.59 27.03
C ILE A 427 -32.12 17.28 27.03
N LEU A 428 -32.64 16.59 28.06
CA LEU A 428 -34.06 16.25 28.17
C LEU A 428 -34.95 17.49 28.31
N GLU A 429 -34.51 18.51 29.06
CA GLU A 429 -35.21 19.78 29.18
C GLU A 429 -35.26 20.53 27.85
N ARG A 430 -34.14 20.64 27.14
CA ARG A 430 -34.06 21.24 25.79
C ARG A 430 -34.98 20.52 24.79
N CYS A 431 -35.18 19.23 24.98
CA CYS A 431 -36.07 18.39 24.17
C CYS A 431 -37.54 18.40 24.63
N GLY A 432 -37.90 19.13 25.70
CA GLY A 432 -39.27 19.19 26.24
C GLY A 432 -39.75 17.94 26.99
N GLN A 433 -38.86 16.99 27.28
CA GLN A 433 -39.17 15.72 27.95
C GLN A 433 -39.28 15.89 29.47
N THR A 434 -40.25 16.71 29.91
CA THR A 434 -40.40 17.18 31.31
C THR A 434 -40.38 16.05 32.35
N ASP A 435 -41.12 14.97 32.12
CA ASP A 435 -41.19 13.84 33.07
C ASP A 435 -39.87 13.08 33.20
N ARG A 436 -39.15 12.93 32.09
CA ARG A 436 -37.86 12.24 32.05
C ARG A 436 -36.74 13.11 32.60
N ALA A 437 -36.78 14.41 32.31
CA ALA A 437 -35.86 15.40 32.86
C ALA A 437 -35.95 15.43 34.39
N LEU A 438 -37.18 15.40 34.94
CA LEU A 438 -37.39 15.32 36.38
C LEU A 438 -36.71 14.11 37.01
N LEU A 439 -36.87 12.92 36.42
CA LEU A 439 -36.20 11.69 36.88
C LEU A 439 -34.66 11.78 36.80
N ALA A 440 -34.12 12.45 35.78
CA ALA A 440 -32.68 12.66 35.65
C ALA A 440 -32.15 13.59 36.75
N TRP A 441 -32.84 14.71 37.01
CA TRP A 441 -32.44 15.67 38.06
C TRP A 441 -32.63 15.12 39.47
N GLU A 442 -33.66 14.31 39.73
CA GLU A 442 -33.81 13.60 41.01
C GLU A 442 -32.60 12.67 41.27
N LYS A 443 -32.10 11.97 40.25
CA LYS A 443 -30.87 11.16 40.36
C LYS A 443 -29.62 11.99 40.62
N VAL A 444 -29.55 13.24 40.14
CA VAL A 444 -28.48 14.19 40.48
C VAL A 444 -28.57 14.57 41.95
N SER A 445 -29.77 14.96 42.41
CA SER A 445 -30.02 15.36 43.81
C SER A 445 -29.78 14.23 44.82
N GLU A 446 -30.01 12.97 44.46
CA GLU A 446 -29.69 11.80 45.29
C GLU A 446 -28.18 11.62 45.51
N ARG A 447 -27.36 12.07 44.54
CA ARG A 447 -25.90 11.89 44.54
C ARG A 447 -25.17 13.10 45.09
N GLU A 448 -25.63 14.29 44.72
CA GLU A 448 -25.10 15.59 45.13
C GLU A 448 -26.24 16.50 45.60
N PRO A 449 -26.69 16.35 46.87
CA PRO A 449 -27.84 17.10 47.40
C PRO A 449 -27.63 18.61 47.43
N ASP A 450 -26.38 19.05 47.61
CA ASP A 450 -25.99 20.46 47.74
C ASP A 450 -25.61 21.11 46.39
N ARG A 451 -25.86 20.43 45.25
CA ARG A 451 -25.55 20.97 43.93
C ARG A 451 -26.46 22.17 43.61
N GLU A 452 -25.84 23.32 43.41
CA GLU A 452 -26.52 24.60 43.16
C GLU A 452 -27.51 24.52 41.99
N GLY A 453 -28.72 25.04 42.17
CA GLY A 453 -29.76 25.14 41.14
C GLY A 453 -30.55 23.86 40.83
N VAL A 454 -30.13 22.67 41.33
CA VAL A 454 -30.83 21.40 41.05
C VAL A 454 -32.21 21.35 41.72
N ALA A 455 -32.30 21.75 43.00
CA ALA A 455 -33.57 21.77 43.73
C ALA A 455 -34.61 22.70 43.08
N GLU A 456 -34.18 23.89 42.65
CA GLU A 456 -35.04 24.85 41.96
C GLU A 456 -35.55 24.32 40.60
N ARG A 457 -34.68 23.63 39.83
CA ARG A 457 -35.05 22.98 38.56
C ARG A 457 -36.08 21.88 38.77
N ILE A 458 -35.90 21.02 39.78
CA ILE A 458 -36.85 19.95 40.13
C ILE A 458 -38.23 20.54 40.43
N ASP A 459 -38.31 21.59 41.23
CA ASP A 459 -39.57 22.26 41.57
C ASP A 459 -40.24 22.91 40.36
N ALA A 460 -39.45 23.52 39.46
CA ALA A 460 -39.97 24.08 38.21
C ALA A 460 -40.56 23.01 37.27
N LEU A 461 -39.89 21.86 37.15
CA LEU A 461 -40.37 20.73 36.34
C LEU A 461 -41.64 20.10 36.92
N ARG A 462 -41.74 19.96 38.25
CA ARG A 462 -42.96 19.49 38.93
C ARG A 462 -44.16 20.40 38.69
N LYS A 463 -43.96 21.73 38.70
CA LYS A 463 -45.01 22.71 38.34
C LYS A 463 -45.46 22.58 36.89
N ARG A 464 -44.54 22.33 35.95
CA ARG A 464 -44.89 22.08 34.52
C ARG A 464 -45.68 20.79 34.34
N GLN A 465 -45.32 19.73 35.07
CA GLN A 465 -46.01 18.44 35.04
C GLN A 465 -47.47 18.55 35.54
N SER A 466 -47.72 19.32 36.61
CA SER A 466 -49.07 19.51 37.14
C SER A 466 -49.98 20.30 36.20
N ILE A 467 -49.44 21.29 35.47
CA ILE A 467 -50.17 22.06 34.45
C ILE A 467 -50.52 21.18 33.24
N SER A 468 -49.59 20.35 32.76
CA SER A 468 -49.83 19.42 31.64
C SER A 468 -50.93 18.39 31.94
N ARG A 469 -50.95 17.84 33.17
CA ARG A 469 -52.01 16.93 33.63
C ARG A 469 -53.39 17.61 33.78
N ALA A 470 -53.42 18.90 34.13
CA ALA A 470 -54.67 19.65 34.22
C ALA A 470 -55.28 19.94 32.82
N LEU A 471 -54.46 20.02 31.77
CA LEU A 471 -54.91 20.28 30.38
C LEU A 471 -55.28 19.01 29.59
N GLY A 472 -54.79 17.83 29.97
CA GLY A 472 -55.05 16.55 29.28
C GLY A 472 -56.34 15.81 29.68
N GLY A 473 -57.14 16.38 30.60
CA GLY A 473 -58.29 15.71 31.23
C GLY A 473 -59.67 16.15 30.72
N SER A 474 -59.93 16.17 29.41
CA SER A 474 -61.30 16.18 28.88
C SER A 474 -61.34 15.96 27.37
N PHE A 475 -61.68 14.75 26.91
CA PHE A 475 -62.22 14.57 25.55
C PHE A 475 -63.25 13.42 25.54
N SER A 476 -64.52 13.81 25.68
CA SER A 476 -65.67 13.04 25.20
C SER A 476 -66.26 13.76 23.98
N LYS A 477 -66.80 12.95 23.05
CA LYS A 477 -67.43 13.26 21.74
C LYS A 477 -67.94 14.70 21.54
N GLY A 478 -67.55 15.29 20.39
CA GLY A 478 -68.21 16.48 19.83
C GLY A 478 -67.66 16.93 18.47
N GLN A 479 -68.29 16.43 17.40
CA GLN A 479 -68.46 17.01 16.05
C GLN A 479 -67.28 17.74 15.35
N GLY A 480 -66.63 17.00 14.44
CA GLY A 480 -66.08 17.51 13.19
C GLY A 480 -66.70 16.72 12.03
N VAL A 481 -67.15 17.41 10.98
CA VAL A 481 -67.81 16.80 9.81
C VAL A 481 -66.81 15.92 9.03
N GLY A 482 -66.98 14.60 9.14
CA GLY A 482 -66.78 13.60 8.09
C GLY A 482 -65.37 13.37 7.53
N GLN A 483 -64.54 12.61 8.24
CA GLN A 483 -63.67 11.62 7.60
C GLN A 483 -63.77 10.30 8.37
N GLU A 484 -64.59 9.37 7.87
CA GLU A 484 -64.53 7.99 8.33
C GLU A 484 -63.14 7.43 8.02
N LYS A 485 -62.50 6.79 9.01
CA LYS A 485 -61.22 6.09 8.82
C LYS A 485 -61.42 5.00 7.77
N ARG A 486 -60.58 5.00 6.73
CA ARG A 486 -60.70 4.10 5.56
C ARG A 486 -60.51 2.61 5.92
N TYR A 487 -59.73 2.32 6.97
CA TYR A 487 -59.43 0.95 7.36
C TYR A 487 -59.92 0.67 8.79
N GLU A 488 -60.84 -0.28 8.91
CA GLU A 488 -61.28 -0.82 10.20
C GLU A 488 -60.35 -1.99 10.58
N LEU A 489 -59.57 -1.83 11.65
CA LEU A 489 -58.66 -2.88 12.13
C LEU A 489 -59.45 -4.01 12.79
N LEU A 490 -59.31 -5.24 12.30
CA LEU A 490 -60.03 -6.41 12.81
C LEU A 490 -59.18 -7.25 13.76
N ALA A 491 -57.92 -7.53 13.40
CA ALA A 491 -57.01 -8.32 14.21
C ALA A 491 -55.54 -8.09 13.83
N GLU A 492 -54.60 -8.19 14.77
CA GLU A 492 -53.17 -8.29 14.45
C GLU A 492 -52.84 -9.70 13.95
N ILE A 493 -52.19 -9.82 12.80
CA ILE A 493 -51.84 -11.10 12.16
C ILE A 493 -50.34 -11.37 12.12
N GLY A 494 -49.51 -10.37 12.40
CA GLY A 494 -48.06 -10.53 12.49
C GLY A 494 -47.36 -9.29 13.01
N ARG A 495 -46.29 -9.51 13.78
CA ARG A 495 -45.41 -8.46 14.30
C ARG A 495 -43.97 -8.86 14.13
N GLY A 496 -43.14 -7.94 13.65
CA GLY A 496 -41.70 -8.16 13.50
C GLY A 496 -40.94 -6.84 13.44
N GLY A 497 -39.63 -6.91 13.17
CA GLY A 497 -38.76 -5.73 13.08
C GLY A 497 -39.08 -4.76 11.92
N MET A 498 -40.08 -5.07 11.09
CA MET A 498 -40.52 -4.28 9.93
C MET A 498 -41.91 -3.65 10.13
N GLY A 499 -42.46 -3.71 11.34
CA GLY A 499 -43.77 -3.17 11.70
C GLY A 499 -44.79 -4.22 12.12
N VAL A 500 -46.05 -3.79 12.20
CA VAL A 500 -47.19 -4.62 12.60
C VAL A 500 -48.14 -4.77 11.43
N VAL A 501 -48.56 -6.01 11.16
CA VAL A 501 -49.52 -6.34 10.10
C VAL A 501 -50.86 -6.67 10.75
N TYR A 502 -51.91 -5.99 10.30
CA TYR A 502 -53.28 -6.18 10.72
C TYR A 502 -54.11 -6.79 9.59
N ARG A 503 -55.03 -7.70 9.93
CA ARG A 503 -56.21 -7.94 9.12
C ARG A 503 -57.14 -6.74 9.31
N ALA A 504 -57.51 -6.08 8.23
CA ALA A 504 -58.38 -4.92 8.25
C ALA A 504 -59.49 -5.06 7.21
N ARG A 505 -60.60 -4.33 7.40
CA ARG A 505 -61.63 -4.13 6.40
C ARG A 505 -61.42 -2.75 5.76
N ASP A 506 -61.23 -2.72 4.45
CA ASP A 506 -61.29 -1.48 3.66
C ASP A 506 -62.76 -1.06 3.56
N THR A 507 -63.14 0.01 4.24
CA THR A 507 -64.54 0.47 4.33
C THR A 507 -65.03 1.09 3.03
N ARG A 508 -64.12 1.54 2.15
CA ARG A 508 -64.48 2.08 0.83
C ARG A 508 -64.77 1.00 -0.19
N LEU A 509 -63.96 -0.06 -0.20
CA LEU A 509 -64.09 -1.17 -1.17
C LEU A 509 -64.82 -2.39 -0.61
N GLY A 510 -65.15 -2.41 0.68
CA GLY A 510 -65.89 -3.50 1.34
C GLY A 510 -65.14 -4.83 1.43
N ARG A 511 -63.80 -4.82 1.32
CA ARG A 511 -62.97 -6.04 1.25
C ARG A 511 -62.03 -6.21 2.45
N ILE A 512 -61.64 -7.44 2.73
CA ILE A 512 -60.61 -7.76 3.73
C ILE A 512 -59.23 -7.58 3.09
N VAL A 513 -58.35 -6.86 3.79
CA VAL A 513 -56.97 -6.59 3.37
C VAL A 513 -55.99 -6.89 4.49
N ALA A 514 -54.73 -7.13 4.13
CA ALA A 514 -53.62 -7.05 5.07
C ALA A 514 -53.09 -5.61 5.07
N LEU A 515 -53.12 -4.96 6.23
CA LEU A 515 -52.65 -3.59 6.44
C LEU A 515 -51.37 -3.63 7.26
N LYS A 516 -50.24 -3.38 6.62
CA LYS A 516 -48.94 -3.29 7.29
C LYS A 516 -48.68 -1.85 7.70
N ARG A 517 -48.69 -1.59 9.00
CA ARG A 517 -48.24 -0.33 9.59
C ARG A 517 -46.71 -0.35 9.61
N LEU A 518 -46.11 0.64 8.98
CA LEU A 518 -44.66 0.78 8.94
C LEU A 518 -44.14 1.40 10.25
N PRO A 519 -42.85 1.21 10.57
CA PRO A 519 -42.25 1.78 11.78
C PRO A 519 -42.46 3.29 11.88
N ASP A 520 -42.81 3.79 13.07
CA ASP A 520 -43.16 5.21 13.28
C ASP A 520 -41.99 6.15 12.94
N ASN A 521 -40.75 5.64 13.01
CA ASN A 521 -39.53 6.36 12.66
C ASN A 521 -39.27 6.48 11.15
N LEU A 522 -40.13 5.90 10.29
CA LEU A 522 -40.03 6.10 8.85
C LEU A 522 -40.22 7.58 8.50
N LYS A 523 -41.14 8.29 9.18
CA LYS A 523 -41.42 9.72 8.97
C LYS A 523 -40.24 10.65 9.31
N GLU A 524 -39.33 10.19 10.18
CA GLU A 524 -38.13 10.94 10.62
C GLU A 524 -37.00 10.91 9.58
N ASN A 525 -37.10 10.09 8.53
CA ASN A 525 -36.06 9.92 7.52
C ASN A 525 -36.61 10.21 6.11
N PRO A 526 -36.53 11.46 5.62
CA PRO A 526 -37.04 11.84 4.30
C PRO A 526 -36.48 11.00 3.14
N LYS A 527 -35.22 10.55 3.24
CA LYS A 527 -34.62 9.65 2.24
C LYS A 527 -35.26 8.27 2.27
N ALA A 528 -35.50 7.72 3.46
CA ALA A 528 -36.19 6.45 3.61
C ALA A 528 -37.66 6.51 3.16
N VAL A 529 -38.36 7.63 3.38
CA VAL A 529 -39.72 7.87 2.85
C VAL A 529 -39.70 7.91 1.32
N GLN A 530 -38.78 8.66 0.71
CA GLN A 530 -38.66 8.72 -0.75
C GLN A 530 -38.32 7.35 -1.35
N LEU A 531 -37.39 6.61 -0.74
CA LEU A 531 -37.08 5.24 -1.13
C LEU A 531 -38.29 4.34 -0.97
N PHE A 532 -39.00 4.41 0.15
CA PHE A 532 -40.22 3.64 0.40
C PHE A 532 -41.28 3.89 -0.66
N LEU A 533 -41.65 5.15 -0.92
CA LEU A 533 -42.67 5.48 -1.91
C LEU A 533 -42.26 5.02 -3.32
N ARG A 534 -40.97 5.15 -3.68
CA ARG A 534 -40.45 4.66 -4.97
C ARG A 534 -40.54 3.14 -5.09
N GLU A 535 -40.09 2.42 -4.07
CA GLU A 535 -40.05 0.96 -4.08
C GLU A 535 -41.47 0.37 -3.98
N ALA A 536 -42.36 0.97 -3.17
CA ALA A 536 -43.75 0.57 -3.07
C ALA A 536 -44.51 0.76 -4.39
N ARG A 537 -44.30 1.89 -5.10
CA ARG A 537 -44.85 2.09 -6.45
C ARG A 537 -44.34 1.06 -7.46
N SER A 538 -43.05 0.72 -7.38
CA SER A 538 -42.46 -0.29 -8.26
C SER A 538 -43.02 -1.68 -7.96
N ALA A 539 -43.17 -2.03 -6.69
CA ALA A 539 -43.76 -3.30 -6.24
C ALA A 539 -45.26 -3.39 -6.57
N ALA A 540 -46.01 -2.29 -6.55
CA ALA A 540 -47.42 -2.27 -6.94
C ALA A 540 -47.67 -2.64 -8.40
N ALA A 541 -46.67 -2.45 -9.29
CA ALA A 541 -46.75 -2.88 -10.68
C ALA A 541 -46.56 -4.40 -10.86
N LEU A 542 -46.18 -5.13 -9.79
CA LEU A 542 -46.04 -6.57 -9.83
C LEU A 542 -47.39 -7.25 -9.63
N ASN A 543 -47.82 -8.00 -10.65
CA ASN A 543 -49.00 -8.85 -10.59
C ASN A 543 -48.61 -10.25 -11.07
N HIS A 544 -48.41 -11.17 -10.13
CA HIS A 544 -48.00 -12.54 -10.42
C HIS A 544 -48.56 -13.49 -9.34
N PRO A 545 -48.98 -14.72 -9.69
CA PRO A 545 -49.52 -15.67 -8.73
C PRO A 545 -48.58 -15.97 -7.55
N ASN A 546 -47.27 -15.88 -7.74
CA ASN A 546 -46.28 -16.10 -6.68
C ASN A 546 -45.77 -14.82 -5.98
N ILE A 547 -46.40 -13.67 -6.22
CA ILE A 547 -46.07 -12.40 -5.55
C ILE A 547 -47.32 -11.88 -4.84
N VAL A 548 -47.15 -11.34 -3.63
CA VAL A 548 -48.24 -10.64 -2.93
C VAL A 548 -48.56 -9.33 -3.66
N THR A 549 -49.83 -9.17 -4.00
CA THR A 549 -50.35 -7.99 -4.68
C THR A 549 -50.46 -6.82 -3.70
N LEU A 550 -49.76 -5.73 -4.01
CA LEU A 550 -49.95 -4.45 -3.33
C LEU A 550 -51.25 -3.81 -3.80
N HIS A 551 -52.02 -3.22 -2.89
CA HIS A 551 -53.23 -2.49 -3.23
C HIS A 551 -53.04 -0.99 -3.20
N ASP A 552 -52.42 -0.46 -2.13
CA ASP A 552 -52.30 0.97 -1.92
C ASP A 552 -51.22 1.31 -0.89
N VAL A 553 -50.74 2.55 -0.92
CA VAL A 553 -49.90 3.18 0.10
C VAL A 553 -50.66 4.36 0.65
N ASP A 554 -50.91 4.39 1.96
CA ASP A 554 -51.68 5.45 2.61
C ASP A 554 -50.85 6.10 3.73
N GLU A 555 -51.21 7.33 4.09
CA GLU A 555 -50.60 8.08 5.19
C GLU A 555 -51.70 8.67 6.06
N GLU A 556 -51.72 8.30 7.34
CA GLU A 556 -52.65 8.85 8.33
C GLU A 556 -51.87 9.28 9.57
N ASP A 557 -52.05 10.53 10.00
CA ASP A 557 -51.37 11.13 11.16
C ASP A 557 -49.82 10.98 11.13
N GLY A 558 -49.22 11.06 9.94
CA GLY A 558 -47.78 10.90 9.72
C GLY A 558 -47.27 9.46 9.86
N VAL A 559 -48.17 8.46 9.90
CA VAL A 559 -47.84 7.03 9.89
C VAL A 559 -48.16 6.46 8.51
N PHE A 560 -47.17 5.81 7.91
CA PHE A 560 -47.35 5.16 6.61
C PHE A 560 -47.92 3.75 6.76
N PHE A 561 -48.91 3.46 5.93
CA PHE A 561 -49.57 2.17 5.83
C PHE A 561 -49.42 1.59 4.43
N LEU A 562 -49.21 0.28 4.37
CA LEU A 562 -49.15 -0.49 3.14
C LEU A 562 -50.30 -1.49 3.12
N THR A 563 -51.20 -1.39 2.15
CA THR A 563 -52.26 -2.38 1.96
C THR A 563 -51.89 -3.41 0.91
N MET A 564 -52.21 -4.66 1.19
CA MET A 564 -51.95 -5.79 0.32
C MET A 564 -53.09 -6.81 0.40
N GLU A 565 -53.12 -7.74 -0.56
CA GLU A 565 -54.07 -8.85 -0.52
C GLU A 565 -53.95 -9.63 0.80
N PHE A 566 -55.09 -9.95 1.42
CA PHE A 566 -55.10 -10.79 2.61
C PHE A 566 -55.04 -12.26 2.19
N LEU A 567 -54.02 -12.98 2.68
CA LEU A 567 -53.80 -14.38 2.35
C LEU A 567 -53.88 -15.25 3.60
N GLU A 568 -54.65 -16.33 3.51
CA GLU A 568 -54.69 -17.36 4.57
C GLU A 568 -53.60 -18.41 4.32
N GLY A 569 -52.71 -18.58 5.29
CA GLY A 569 -51.57 -19.50 5.15
C GLY A 569 -50.57 -19.41 6.30
N LEU A 570 -49.42 -20.04 6.12
CA LEU A 570 -48.29 -19.96 7.04
C LEU A 570 -47.04 -19.54 6.28
N THR A 571 -46.18 -18.75 6.91
CA THR A 571 -44.83 -18.51 6.40
C THR A 571 -44.03 -19.79 6.40
N LEU A 572 -43.05 -19.91 5.49
CA LEU A 572 -42.18 -21.08 5.47
C LEU A 572 -41.37 -21.21 6.77
N SER A 573 -41.04 -20.10 7.44
CA SER A 573 -40.40 -20.11 8.76
C SER A 573 -41.29 -20.77 9.82
N GLN A 574 -42.60 -20.48 9.82
CA GLN A 574 -43.56 -21.14 10.72
C GLN A 574 -43.73 -22.62 10.39
N ILE A 575 -43.72 -22.99 9.11
CA ILE A 575 -43.77 -24.39 8.68
C ILE A 575 -42.50 -25.13 9.14
N LEU A 576 -41.33 -24.52 8.95
CA LEU A 576 -40.05 -25.10 9.33
C LEU A 576 -39.94 -25.31 10.83
N ARG A 577 -40.38 -24.33 11.64
CA ARG A 577 -40.44 -24.48 13.11
C ARG A 577 -41.29 -25.68 13.56
N LYS A 578 -42.34 -26.02 12.81
CA LYS A 578 -43.23 -27.16 13.12
C LYS A 578 -42.69 -28.50 12.59
N ARG A 579 -41.99 -28.50 11.45
CA ARG A 579 -41.56 -29.74 10.76
C ARG A 579 -40.08 -30.06 10.91
N GLY A 580 -39.27 -29.12 11.38
CA GLY A 580 -37.80 -29.20 11.42
C GLY A 580 -37.17 -28.99 10.05
N ARG A 581 -37.53 -29.82 9.06
CA ARG A 581 -37.08 -29.74 7.66
C ARG A 581 -38.14 -30.23 6.69
N LEU A 582 -37.97 -29.98 5.40
CA LEU A 582 -38.85 -30.43 4.33
C LEU A 582 -38.20 -31.53 3.47
N SER A 583 -39.03 -32.31 2.79
CA SER A 583 -38.57 -33.30 1.83
C SER A 583 -37.95 -32.63 0.60
N THR A 584 -37.03 -33.30 -0.10
CA THR A 584 -36.43 -32.80 -1.35
C THR A 584 -37.49 -32.35 -2.35
N ALA A 585 -38.55 -33.14 -2.52
CA ALA A 585 -39.64 -32.83 -3.45
C ALA A 585 -40.40 -31.56 -3.04
N ASP A 586 -40.63 -31.34 -1.74
CA ASP A 586 -41.31 -30.14 -1.26
C ASP A 586 -40.41 -28.90 -1.36
N VAL A 587 -39.11 -29.03 -1.06
CA VAL A 587 -38.13 -27.94 -1.27
C VAL A 587 -38.09 -27.55 -2.74
N ALA A 588 -38.05 -28.52 -3.65
CA ALA A 588 -38.03 -28.26 -5.08
C ALA A 588 -39.33 -27.60 -5.56
N ARG A 589 -40.50 -28.10 -5.17
CA ARG A 589 -41.79 -27.49 -5.53
C ARG A 589 -41.94 -26.06 -5.03
N LEU A 590 -41.52 -25.76 -3.80
CA LEU A 590 -41.55 -24.41 -3.25
C LEU A 590 -40.52 -23.50 -3.93
N GLY A 591 -39.33 -24.03 -4.21
CA GLY A 591 -38.26 -23.29 -4.90
C GLY A 591 -38.64 -22.91 -6.34
N ILE A 592 -39.34 -23.79 -7.08
CA ILE A 592 -39.86 -23.47 -8.42
C ILE A 592 -40.82 -22.29 -8.36
N GLN A 593 -41.77 -22.29 -7.41
CA GLN A 593 -42.73 -21.20 -7.25
C GLN A 593 -42.06 -19.88 -6.83
N ALA A 594 -41.07 -19.94 -5.93
CA ALA A 594 -40.31 -18.77 -5.52
C ALA A 594 -39.47 -18.21 -6.68
N ALA A 595 -38.82 -19.09 -7.44
CA ALA A 595 -38.04 -18.72 -8.61
C ALA A 595 -38.90 -18.08 -9.72
N ALA A 596 -40.12 -18.58 -9.95
CA ALA A 596 -41.06 -17.97 -10.90
C ALA A 596 -41.43 -16.53 -10.50
N GLY A 597 -41.74 -16.31 -9.22
CA GLY A 597 -42.03 -14.96 -8.71
C GLY A 597 -40.82 -14.02 -8.80
N LEU A 598 -39.62 -14.50 -8.44
CA LEU A 598 -38.39 -13.70 -8.53
C LEU A 598 -38.05 -13.35 -9.98
N GLN A 599 -38.14 -14.31 -10.91
CA GLN A 599 -37.91 -14.04 -12.33
C GLN A 599 -38.83 -12.94 -12.86
N TYR A 600 -40.13 -13.04 -12.56
CA TYR A 600 -41.11 -12.05 -13.01
C TYR A 600 -40.78 -10.62 -12.55
N ALA A 601 -40.25 -10.48 -11.33
CA ALA A 601 -39.78 -9.20 -10.79
C ALA A 601 -38.45 -8.76 -11.42
N HIS A 602 -37.51 -9.69 -11.61
CA HIS A 602 -36.20 -9.43 -12.23
C HIS A 602 -36.32 -8.94 -13.67
N ASP A 603 -37.26 -9.48 -14.44
CA ASP A 603 -37.58 -9.04 -15.81
C ASP A 603 -38.05 -7.57 -15.86
N ARG A 604 -38.60 -7.08 -14.73
CA ARG A 604 -39.03 -5.69 -14.52
C ARG A 604 -37.98 -4.85 -13.78
N ARG A 605 -36.76 -5.36 -13.64
CA ARG A 605 -35.62 -4.72 -12.95
C ARG A 605 -35.90 -4.43 -11.46
N ILE A 606 -36.78 -5.20 -10.84
CA ILE A 606 -37.08 -5.11 -9.41
C ILE A 606 -36.37 -6.24 -8.68
N ILE A 607 -35.52 -5.88 -7.71
CA ILE A 607 -34.76 -6.83 -6.89
C ILE A 607 -35.37 -6.86 -5.49
N HIS A 608 -35.60 -8.06 -4.94
CA HIS A 608 -36.25 -8.22 -3.64
C HIS A 608 -35.36 -7.84 -2.46
N ARG A 609 -34.11 -8.32 -2.43
CA ARG A 609 -33.03 -8.07 -1.45
C ARG A 609 -33.23 -8.62 -0.03
N ASP A 610 -34.33 -9.32 0.25
CA ASP A 610 -34.63 -9.88 1.57
C ASP A 610 -35.38 -11.22 1.44
N VAL A 611 -34.93 -12.09 0.52
CA VAL A 611 -35.51 -13.42 0.33
C VAL A 611 -35.11 -14.30 1.52
N LYS A 612 -36.09 -14.75 2.30
CA LYS A 612 -35.93 -15.62 3.46
C LYS A 612 -37.21 -16.37 3.78
N THR A 613 -37.12 -17.42 4.59
CA THR A 613 -38.28 -18.25 4.98
C THR A 613 -39.41 -17.47 5.66
N ALA A 614 -39.12 -16.33 6.31
CA ALA A 614 -40.13 -15.47 6.91
C ALA A 614 -40.91 -14.61 5.90
N ASN A 615 -40.36 -14.38 4.70
CA ASN A 615 -40.96 -13.54 3.65
C ASN A 615 -41.62 -14.37 2.54
N LEU A 616 -41.69 -15.69 2.70
CA LEU A 616 -42.37 -16.61 1.79
C LEU A 616 -43.58 -17.21 2.51
N LEU A 617 -44.78 -16.91 2.03
CA LEU A 617 -46.05 -17.40 2.58
C LEU A 617 -46.61 -18.53 1.72
N PHE A 618 -46.94 -19.65 2.34
CA PHE A 618 -47.62 -20.76 1.68
C PHE A 618 -49.11 -20.74 2.02
N THR A 619 -49.94 -20.49 1.02
CA THR A 619 -51.39 -20.34 1.19
C THR A 619 -52.09 -21.68 1.38
N ARG A 620 -53.32 -21.64 1.88
CA ARG A 620 -54.20 -22.83 1.96
C ARG A 620 -54.43 -23.48 0.59
N ASP A 621 -54.42 -22.67 -0.47
CA ASP A 621 -54.54 -23.13 -1.87
C ASP A 621 -53.25 -23.71 -2.46
N LYS A 622 -52.24 -23.96 -1.61
CA LYS A 622 -50.93 -24.53 -1.98
C LYS A 622 -50.12 -23.67 -2.95
N VAL A 623 -50.34 -22.36 -2.92
CA VAL A 623 -49.57 -21.37 -3.69
C VAL A 623 -48.57 -20.69 -2.77
N LEU A 624 -47.32 -20.61 -3.19
CA LEU A 624 -46.30 -19.82 -2.51
C LEU A 624 -46.36 -18.38 -3.00
N LYS A 625 -46.41 -17.44 -2.06
CA LYS A 625 -46.50 -16.00 -2.27
C LYS A 625 -45.31 -15.32 -1.61
N ILE A 626 -44.56 -14.55 -2.40
CA ILE A 626 -43.42 -13.76 -1.95
C ILE A 626 -43.93 -12.41 -1.44
N MET A 627 -43.52 -12.03 -0.23
CA MET A 627 -43.94 -10.81 0.48
C MET A 627 -42.83 -9.76 0.50
N ASP A 628 -43.16 -8.51 0.81
CA ASP A 628 -42.20 -7.45 1.17
C ASP A 628 -41.17 -7.06 0.07
N PHE A 629 -41.55 -7.11 -1.20
CA PHE A 629 -40.73 -6.60 -2.31
C PHE A 629 -40.31 -5.13 -2.09
N GLY A 630 -39.03 -4.84 -2.32
CA GLY A 630 -38.51 -3.47 -2.39
C GLY A 630 -38.40 -2.72 -1.05
N LEU A 631 -38.90 -3.29 0.07
CA LEU A 631 -38.84 -2.60 1.37
C LEU A 631 -37.45 -2.63 2.01
N ALA A 632 -36.55 -3.50 1.55
CA ALA A 632 -35.23 -3.71 2.13
C ALA A 632 -34.31 -2.47 2.04
N LYS A 633 -34.33 -1.72 0.93
CA LYS A 633 -33.53 -0.49 0.78
C LYS A 633 -33.97 0.61 1.75
N MET A 634 -35.28 0.77 1.93
CA MET A 634 -35.81 1.68 2.95
C MET A 634 -35.35 1.22 4.33
N LEU A 635 -35.42 -0.08 4.63
CA LEU A 635 -34.98 -0.61 5.92
C LEU A 635 -33.47 -0.47 6.12
N GLU A 636 -32.64 -0.62 5.09
CA GLU A 636 -31.21 -0.32 5.15
C GLU A 636 -30.99 1.15 5.49
N GLU A 637 -31.73 2.08 4.88
CA GLU A 637 -31.62 3.51 5.16
C GLU A 637 -32.13 3.86 6.59
N VAL A 638 -33.23 3.24 7.03
CA VAL A 638 -33.75 3.36 8.40
C VAL A 638 -32.78 2.75 9.42
N ARG A 639 -32.10 1.64 9.10
CA ARG A 639 -31.10 0.99 9.95
C ARG A 639 -29.79 1.78 10.01
N ARG A 640 -29.31 2.29 8.86
CA ARG A 640 -28.15 3.19 8.75
C ARG A 640 -28.34 4.45 9.58
N ALA A 641 -29.57 4.99 9.61
CA ALA A 641 -29.89 6.17 10.39
C ALA A 641 -29.85 5.98 11.92
N LYS A 642 -30.04 4.76 12.45
CA LYS A 642 -30.16 4.52 13.90
C LYS A 642 -29.07 3.65 14.56
N THR A 643 -27.99 3.26 13.85
CA THR A 643 -26.95 2.32 14.40
C THR A 643 -27.57 1.07 15.03
N LEU A 644 -28.73 0.64 14.56
CA LEU A 644 -29.40 -0.55 15.02
C LEU A 644 -28.63 -1.74 14.43
N VAL A 645 -27.86 -2.44 15.27
CA VAL A 645 -27.36 -3.79 15.00
C VAL A 645 -28.59 -4.70 14.90
N GLY A 646 -29.21 -4.68 13.72
CA GLY A 646 -30.52 -5.26 13.47
C GLY A 646 -30.42 -6.64 12.85
N GLY A 647 -30.27 -7.67 13.70
CA GLY A 647 -30.40 -9.09 13.35
C GLY A 647 -29.21 -9.67 12.59
N THR A 648 -28.87 -10.92 12.89
CA THR A 648 -27.81 -11.64 12.19
C THR A 648 -28.17 -11.84 10.71
N PRO A 649 -27.32 -11.44 9.75
CA PRO A 649 -27.67 -11.34 8.33
C PRO A 649 -27.60 -12.69 7.59
N TYR A 650 -28.26 -13.72 8.12
CA TYR A 650 -28.13 -15.12 7.69
C TYR A 650 -28.43 -15.39 6.20
N TYR A 651 -29.13 -14.49 5.50
CA TYR A 651 -29.54 -14.66 4.10
C TYR A 651 -28.87 -13.66 3.15
N MET A 652 -28.02 -12.78 3.67
CA MET A 652 -27.45 -11.68 2.89
C MET A 652 -26.39 -12.20 1.91
N SER A 653 -26.40 -11.70 0.68
CA SER A 653 -25.36 -12.02 -0.31
C SER A 653 -24.05 -11.28 -0.03
N PRO A 654 -22.88 -11.78 -0.50
CA PRO A 654 -21.59 -11.11 -0.34
C PRO A 654 -21.60 -9.63 -0.79
N GLU A 655 -22.23 -9.35 -1.93
CA GLU A 655 -22.36 -8.01 -2.49
C GLU A 655 -23.24 -7.09 -1.65
N GLN A 656 -24.26 -7.62 -0.97
CA GLN A 656 -25.06 -6.86 -0.01
C GLN A 656 -24.27 -6.54 1.26
N VAL A 657 -23.43 -7.47 1.74
CA VAL A 657 -22.56 -7.22 2.90
C VAL A 657 -21.55 -6.10 2.60
N THR A 658 -21.04 -6.04 1.37
CA THR A 658 -20.07 -5.01 0.95
C THR A 658 -20.70 -3.71 0.49
N GLY A 659 -22.00 -3.70 0.18
CA GLY A 659 -22.74 -2.54 -0.32
C GLY A 659 -22.41 -2.15 -1.77
N LYS A 660 -21.69 -2.99 -2.53
CA LYS A 660 -21.23 -2.70 -3.91
C LYS A 660 -21.94 -3.59 -4.93
N GLY A 661 -22.42 -3.00 -6.03
CA GLY A 661 -22.80 -3.76 -7.24
C GLY A 661 -23.97 -4.75 -7.10
N VAL A 662 -24.91 -4.51 -6.18
CA VAL A 662 -26.05 -5.43 -5.94
C VAL A 662 -27.01 -5.47 -7.14
N ASP A 663 -27.07 -6.59 -7.84
CA ASP A 663 -28.01 -6.91 -8.91
C ASP A 663 -28.97 -8.06 -8.53
N HIS A 664 -29.73 -8.60 -9.50
CA HIS A 664 -30.72 -9.67 -9.27
C HIS A 664 -30.11 -10.98 -8.76
N ARG A 665 -28.81 -11.21 -8.98
CA ARG A 665 -28.10 -12.42 -8.53
C ARG A 665 -27.92 -12.47 -7.01
N ALA A 666 -28.13 -11.35 -6.31
CA ALA A 666 -28.25 -11.31 -4.86
C ALA A 666 -29.46 -12.11 -4.37
N ASP A 667 -30.62 -11.99 -5.05
CA ASP A 667 -31.82 -12.75 -4.69
C ASP A 667 -31.64 -14.25 -4.93
N LEU A 668 -30.85 -14.63 -5.95
CA LEU A 668 -30.53 -16.04 -6.25
C LEU A 668 -29.69 -16.66 -5.14
N TYR A 669 -28.73 -15.91 -4.59
CA TYR A 669 -27.96 -16.32 -3.42
C TYR A 669 -28.87 -16.51 -2.20
N SER A 670 -29.72 -15.51 -1.89
CA SER A 670 -30.64 -15.56 -0.75
C SER A 670 -31.69 -16.67 -0.90
N LEU A 671 -32.14 -16.97 -2.13
CA LEU A 671 -32.97 -18.14 -2.42
C LEU A 671 -32.21 -19.44 -2.14
N GLY A 672 -30.93 -19.53 -2.53
CA GLY A 672 -30.04 -20.64 -2.20
C GLY A 672 -29.96 -20.90 -0.69
N VAL A 673 -29.73 -19.85 0.11
CA VAL A 673 -29.74 -19.94 1.59
C VAL A 673 -31.11 -20.44 2.08
N THR A 674 -32.19 -19.88 1.54
CA THR A 674 -33.57 -20.24 1.93
C THR A 674 -33.86 -21.72 1.66
N LEU A 675 -33.52 -22.23 0.47
CA LEU A 675 -33.73 -23.63 0.11
C LEU A 675 -32.82 -24.58 0.91
N PHE A 676 -31.60 -24.15 1.21
CA PHE A 676 -30.69 -24.87 2.11
C PHE A 676 -31.33 -25.02 3.51
N GLU A 677 -31.86 -23.94 4.06
CA GLU A 677 -32.53 -23.94 5.36
C GLU A 677 -33.76 -24.84 5.36
N LEU A 678 -34.58 -24.81 4.30
CA LEU A 678 -35.75 -25.68 4.20
C LEU A 678 -35.39 -27.16 4.15
N GLY A 679 -34.34 -27.53 3.44
CA GLY A 679 -33.93 -28.93 3.29
C GLY A 679 -33.16 -29.48 4.51
N THR A 680 -32.41 -28.63 5.21
CA THR A 680 -31.54 -29.07 6.33
C THR A 680 -32.09 -28.68 7.72
N GLY A 681 -33.03 -27.75 7.79
CA GLY A 681 -33.57 -27.18 9.02
C GLY A 681 -32.72 -26.07 9.65
N VAL A 682 -31.55 -25.75 9.05
CA VAL A 682 -30.61 -24.75 9.55
C VAL A 682 -29.98 -23.97 8.40
N VAL A 683 -29.64 -22.71 8.63
CA VAL A 683 -28.90 -21.90 7.64
C VAL A 683 -27.46 -22.41 7.45
N PRO A 684 -26.83 -22.19 6.28
CA PRO A 684 -25.47 -22.64 6.00
C PRO A 684 -24.45 -22.07 7.01
N PHE A 685 -24.56 -20.77 7.34
CA PHE A 685 -23.72 -20.08 8.31
C PHE A 685 -24.57 -19.61 9.49
N LYS A 686 -24.43 -20.23 10.66
CA LYS A 686 -25.26 -19.97 11.85
C LYS A 686 -24.48 -19.35 13.02
N GLU A 687 -23.19 -19.66 13.12
CA GLU A 687 -22.30 -19.25 14.20
C GLU A 687 -21.07 -18.53 13.65
N GLY A 688 -20.35 -17.79 14.50
CA GLY A 688 -19.19 -17.01 14.11
C GLY A 688 -19.53 -15.64 13.49
N ASP A 689 -18.57 -15.05 12.79
CA ASP A 689 -18.79 -13.82 12.03
C ASP A 689 -19.56 -14.16 10.74
N ILE A 690 -20.88 -14.03 10.81
CA ILE A 690 -21.78 -14.37 9.70
C ILE A 690 -21.46 -13.54 8.46
N MET A 691 -21.19 -12.24 8.61
CA MET A 691 -20.84 -11.38 7.48
C MET A 691 -19.53 -11.83 6.80
N TRP A 692 -18.54 -12.22 7.60
CA TRP A 692 -17.30 -12.82 7.09
C TRP A 692 -17.56 -14.12 6.34
N HIS A 693 -18.36 -15.03 6.91
CA HIS A 693 -18.68 -16.31 6.28
C HIS A 693 -19.38 -16.15 4.93
N HIS A 694 -20.36 -15.24 4.85
CA HIS A 694 -21.02 -14.94 3.60
C HIS A 694 -20.04 -14.43 2.54
N ARG A 695 -18.99 -13.68 2.90
CA ARG A 695 -17.99 -13.15 1.96
C ARG A 695 -16.87 -14.12 1.57
N PHE A 696 -16.39 -14.92 2.51
CA PHE A 696 -15.08 -15.59 2.36
C PHE A 696 -15.08 -17.08 2.66
N THR A 697 -16.15 -17.63 3.25
CA THR A 697 -16.19 -19.06 3.61
C THR A 697 -17.09 -19.83 2.66
N ASP A 698 -16.56 -20.89 2.07
CA ASP A 698 -17.37 -21.78 1.23
C ASP A 698 -18.55 -22.37 2.02
N ALA A 699 -19.69 -22.50 1.35
CA ALA A 699 -20.88 -23.06 1.97
C ALA A 699 -20.65 -24.55 2.31
N PRO A 700 -21.03 -25.01 3.51
CA PRO A 700 -20.93 -26.42 3.84
C PRO A 700 -21.83 -27.25 2.94
N ASP A 701 -21.38 -28.44 2.54
CA ASP A 701 -22.22 -29.38 1.77
C ASP A 701 -23.43 -29.80 2.63
N PRO A 702 -24.69 -29.66 2.17
CA PRO A 702 -25.87 -30.14 2.89
C PRO A 702 -25.77 -31.61 3.32
N ARG A 703 -25.07 -32.45 2.54
CA ARG A 703 -24.87 -33.88 2.79
C ARG A 703 -24.00 -34.16 4.01
N SER A 704 -23.18 -33.19 4.42
CA SER A 704 -22.43 -33.27 5.69
C SER A 704 -23.33 -33.20 6.92
N ARG A 705 -24.54 -32.63 6.78
CA ARG A 705 -25.54 -32.49 7.85
C ARG A 705 -26.62 -33.55 7.77
N ILE A 706 -27.01 -33.92 6.55
CA ILE A 706 -28.06 -34.89 6.27
C ILE A 706 -27.50 -35.88 5.26
N ALA A 707 -27.10 -37.08 5.70
CA ALA A 707 -26.43 -38.07 4.85
C ALA A 707 -27.23 -38.39 3.57
N ASP A 708 -28.55 -38.54 3.68
CA ASP A 708 -29.46 -38.87 2.56
C ASP A 708 -29.97 -37.63 1.81
N PHE A 709 -29.27 -36.50 1.88
CA PHE A 709 -29.65 -35.29 1.14
C PHE A 709 -29.41 -35.49 -0.36
N ASP A 710 -30.41 -35.15 -1.19
CA ASP A 710 -30.33 -35.35 -2.63
C ASP A 710 -29.11 -34.63 -3.25
N ALA A 711 -28.30 -35.38 -3.99
CA ALA A 711 -27.04 -34.88 -4.52
C ALA A 711 -27.21 -33.78 -5.58
N ARG A 712 -28.31 -33.84 -6.36
CA ARG A 712 -28.59 -32.82 -7.39
C ARG A 712 -29.03 -31.52 -6.72
N LEU A 713 -29.90 -31.60 -5.72
CA LEU A 713 -30.28 -30.43 -4.91
C LEU A 713 -29.06 -29.84 -4.20
N ALA A 714 -28.20 -30.66 -3.59
CA ALA A 714 -26.98 -30.18 -2.94
C ALA A 714 -26.07 -29.41 -3.91
N ALA A 715 -25.85 -29.94 -5.11
CA ALA A 715 -25.03 -29.27 -6.12
C ALA A 715 -25.61 -27.92 -6.56
N LEU A 716 -26.93 -27.85 -6.79
CA LEU A 716 -27.62 -26.60 -7.12
C LEU A 716 -27.48 -25.57 -5.99
N LEU A 717 -27.71 -25.98 -4.73
CA LEU A 717 -27.58 -25.09 -3.57
C LEU A 717 -26.16 -24.54 -3.44
N LEU A 718 -25.13 -25.38 -3.55
CA LEU A 718 -23.74 -24.93 -3.49
C LEU A 718 -23.37 -23.97 -4.62
N ARG A 719 -23.96 -24.15 -5.82
CA ARG A 719 -23.74 -23.22 -6.95
C ARG A 719 -24.43 -21.87 -6.73
N THR A 720 -25.64 -21.85 -6.15
CA THR A 720 -26.30 -20.59 -5.78
C THR A 720 -25.54 -19.81 -4.69
N LEU A 721 -24.77 -20.52 -3.84
CA LEU A 721 -24.00 -19.96 -2.74
C LEU A 721 -22.54 -19.59 -3.11
N GLN A 722 -22.18 -19.60 -4.40
CA GLN A 722 -20.88 -19.13 -4.87
C GLN A 722 -20.68 -17.65 -4.52
N LYS A 723 -19.46 -17.29 -4.11
CA LYS A 723 -19.15 -15.93 -3.66
C LYS A 723 -19.17 -14.94 -4.81
N ASP A 724 -18.54 -15.31 -5.91
CA ASP A 724 -18.57 -14.58 -7.17
C ASP A 724 -19.96 -14.71 -7.84
N PRO A 725 -20.72 -13.61 -8.03
CA PRO A 725 -22.01 -13.63 -8.72
C PRO A 725 -21.97 -14.22 -10.13
N ALA A 726 -20.84 -14.13 -10.85
CA ALA A 726 -20.70 -14.71 -12.18
C ALA A 726 -20.67 -16.24 -12.18
N ARG A 727 -20.39 -16.88 -11.03
CA ARG A 727 -20.35 -18.35 -10.89
C ARG A 727 -21.68 -18.96 -10.41
N ARG A 728 -22.68 -18.13 -10.12
CA ARG A 728 -24.03 -18.55 -9.73
C ARG A 728 -24.86 -18.87 -10.98
N PRO A 729 -26.03 -19.52 -10.84
CA PRO A 729 -27.06 -19.44 -11.88
C PRO A 729 -27.33 -17.97 -12.23
N GLN A 730 -27.49 -17.66 -13.51
CA GLN A 730 -27.60 -16.27 -13.98
C GLN A 730 -29.06 -15.77 -14.00
N SER A 731 -30.03 -16.67 -13.82
CA SER A 731 -31.45 -16.33 -13.73
C SER A 731 -32.19 -17.22 -12.74
N ALA A 732 -33.33 -16.75 -12.22
CA ALA A 732 -34.20 -17.58 -11.39
C ALA A 732 -34.85 -18.72 -12.21
N THR A 733 -35.07 -18.51 -13.51
CA THR A 733 -35.53 -19.54 -14.44
C THR A 733 -34.60 -20.75 -14.50
N GLU A 734 -33.29 -20.52 -14.53
CA GLU A 734 -32.27 -21.59 -14.52
C GLU A 734 -32.40 -22.46 -13.26
N ILE A 735 -32.58 -21.82 -12.09
CA ILE A 735 -32.83 -22.53 -10.83
C ILE A 735 -34.13 -23.33 -10.92
N ALA A 736 -35.21 -22.75 -11.43
CA ALA A 736 -36.50 -23.42 -11.56
C ALA A 736 -36.44 -24.65 -12.47
N GLN A 737 -35.70 -24.58 -13.57
CA GLN A 737 -35.52 -25.70 -14.51
C GLN A 737 -34.78 -26.87 -13.84
N GLU A 738 -33.73 -26.60 -13.08
CA GLU A 738 -33.00 -27.64 -12.36
C GLU A 738 -33.82 -28.24 -11.21
N LEU A 739 -34.58 -27.41 -10.49
CA LEU A 739 -35.50 -27.90 -9.46
C LEU A 739 -36.63 -28.75 -10.06
N LEU A 740 -37.10 -28.45 -11.28
CA LEU A 740 -38.10 -29.26 -11.95
C LEU A 740 -37.61 -30.69 -12.21
N ALA A 741 -36.34 -30.84 -12.59
CA ALA A 741 -35.68 -32.14 -12.79
C ALA A 741 -35.41 -32.91 -11.48
N ILE A 742 -35.55 -32.25 -10.31
CA ILE A 742 -35.43 -32.85 -8.98
C ILE A 742 -36.82 -33.15 -8.37
N ALA A 743 -37.85 -32.38 -8.74
CA ALA A 743 -39.20 -32.51 -8.24
C ALA A 743 -40.00 -33.67 -8.87
N GLY A 744 -39.66 -34.03 -10.11
CA GLY A 744 -40.19 -35.19 -10.83
C GLY A 744 -39.38 -36.45 -10.51
#